data_AF-A0A067CVZ2-F1
#
_entry.id   AF-A0A067CVZ2-F1
#
_cell.length_a   1.000
_cell.length_b   1.000
_cell.length_c   1.000
_cell.angle_alpha   90.00
_cell.angle_beta   90.00
_cell.angle_gamma   90.00
#
_symmetry.space_group_name_H-M   'P 1'
#
loop_
_entity.id
_entity.type
_entity.pdbx_description
1 polymer ?
#
loop_
_entity_poly.entity_id
_entity_poly.type
_entity_poly.pdbx_seq_one_letter_code
_entity_poly.pdbx_strand_id
1 'polypeptide(L)'
;MGLDADVPLTWHRVLLACSSYVLFFTDIPRSGFGFKTLPKGYHAATETLYANFGPYSYPIMTMTKQADGSVTGSVPLAKVWSYKFDTCSLGLRTVVSQRNVSGWDPCLLYASECTGDMLLPGEVFIMLENVARTIQHMPSQSWRIYFNFVDIINDMFAFGTFKERDWRTLRTHYIPSPDVNVCAVDYATRPYFCEQPWTDFGALGVPGMTSIVDDIQRRMALAANASDARTQRVDMAFVEAIDDLRPWDGGLARTSLSPFDVITLLRVQNCSDPARALNCSTVELTDHRYEGGFGSTDTLRYYKLLFYLRLFGQLYNIGRAIALFVGCYAARAVEASYKNASLQRRLYAALTMYLRIPAQVVIYGSWFPVLLFATAHLIDAPFLYFTIFIDLATINGTYYLDAEKVYTFSILLTCHMRNVWLLSLVTKGMLLLMDPRHPHGILGVRGYLLPLVSFFSILFEIRLKALRNTELLHVLPSVPSASTQLLRGLHSVPSNYRYWGVYSDVKTLSLSFVAIFILGRLLLRLALTFQTDVPYTLLRYCNRTMFSTAWHAPLDGLRSTSLHRVHTQADLASQRCSRNRLMHVTWMTDPIQYLCLLWNQPIVYVYKSKTSAARVHHVFSPRELQTKDPTLHATLDCVGEALLLDLPWAQRIQCY
;
A
#
# COMPACT_ATOMS: atom_id res chain seq x y z
N MET A 1 -38.46 19.86 24.90
CA MET A 1 -37.01 19.57 24.85
C MET A 1 -36.53 19.72 23.41
N GLY A 2 -35.33 20.27 23.22
CA GLY A 2 -34.78 20.57 21.89
C GLY A 2 -33.66 19.60 21.50
N LEU A 3 -33.36 19.55 20.19
CA LEU A 3 -32.33 18.70 19.57
C LEU A 3 -30.97 18.76 20.28
N ASP A 4 -30.64 19.91 20.87
CA ASP A 4 -29.37 20.12 21.57
C ASP A 4 -29.25 19.33 22.88
N ALA A 5 -30.36 19.14 23.60
CA ALA A 5 -30.40 18.36 24.84
C ALA A 5 -30.48 16.85 24.55
N ASP A 6 -31.19 16.49 23.48
CA ASP A 6 -31.47 15.11 23.09
C ASP A 6 -30.25 14.39 22.49
N VAL A 7 -29.42 15.11 21.74
CA VAL A 7 -28.20 14.57 21.13
C VAL A 7 -27.03 15.47 21.53
N PRO A 8 -26.37 15.22 22.68
CA PRO A 8 -25.31 16.10 23.15
C PRO A 8 -24.10 16.07 22.20
N LEU A 9 -23.55 17.26 21.95
CA LEU A 9 -22.33 17.43 21.17
C LEU A 9 -21.13 17.40 22.13
N THR A 10 -20.49 16.25 22.24
CA THR A 10 -19.27 16.08 23.04
C THR A 10 -18.04 16.58 22.28
N TRP A 11 -17.02 17.07 22.98
CA TRP A 11 -15.73 17.45 22.41
C TRP A 11 -15.13 16.37 21.49
N HIS A 12 -15.16 15.09 21.90
CA HIS A 12 -14.63 13.99 21.09
C HIS A 12 -15.32 13.85 19.74
N ARG A 13 -16.65 14.07 19.68
CA ARG A 13 -17.41 14.06 18.42
C ARG A 13 -17.00 15.21 17.52
N VAL A 14 -16.80 16.40 18.09
CA VAL A 14 -16.31 17.57 17.34
C VAL A 14 -14.93 17.28 16.76
N LEU A 15 -13.99 16.79 17.58
CA LEU A 15 -12.65 16.45 17.14
C LEU A 15 -12.68 15.41 16.00
N LEU A 16 -13.39 14.30 16.19
CA LEU A 16 -13.48 13.24 15.18
C LEU A 16 -14.13 13.72 13.88
N ALA A 17 -15.20 14.51 13.96
CA ALA A 17 -15.86 15.07 12.79
C ALA A 17 -14.94 16.03 12.03
N CYS A 18 -14.33 16.99 12.75
CA CYS A 18 -13.39 17.94 12.17
C CYS A 18 -12.19 17.24 11.53
N SER A 19 -11.54 16.30 12.23
CA SER A 19 -10.43 15.52 11.68
C SER A 19 -10.84 14.71 10.46
N SER A 20 -12.02 14.09 10.47
CA SER A 20 -12.52 13.32 9.32
C SER A 20 -12.75 14.21 8.09
N TYR A 21 -13.37 15.37 8.28
CA TYR A 21 -13.58 16.32 7.19
C TYR A 21 -12.28 16.93 6.70
N VAL A 22 -11.35 17.30 7.59
CA VAL A 22 -10.03 17.83 7.19
C VAL A 22 -9.28 16.79 6.38
N LEU A 23 -9.17 15.54 6.85
CA LEU A 23 -8.49 14.46 6.11
C LEU A 23 -9.16 14.20 4.75
N PHE A 24 -10.48 14.24 4.70
CA PHE A 24 -11.25 14.03 3.47
C PHE A 24 -11.07 15.18 2.46
N PHE A 25 -11.26 16.43 2.87
CA PHE A 25 -11.13 17.59 2.00
C PHE A 25 -9.69 17.81 1.51
N THR A 26 -8.71 17.41 2.33
CA THR A 26 -7.29 17.49 1.98
C THR A 26 -6.75 16.25 1.27
N ASP A 27 -7.54 15.19 1.05
CA ASP A 27 -7.06 13.96 0.40
C ASP A 27 -6.37 14.28 -0.93
N ILE A 28 -7.10 14.88 -1.87
CA ILE A 28 -6.59 15.20 -3.22
C ILE A 28 -5.50 16.29 -3.20
N PRO A 29 -5.66 17.44 -2.50
CA PRO A 29 -4.60 18.45 -2.43
C PRO A 29 -3.28 17.93 -1.85
N ARG A 30 -3.34 17.00 -0.89
CA ARG A 30 -2.15 16.46 -0.20
C ARG A 30 -1.49 15.32 -0.95
N SER A 31 -2.28 14.44 -1.58
CA SER A 31 -1.80 13.16 -2.11
C SER A 31 -1.91 13.04 -3.63
N GLY A 32 -2.50 14.05 -4.29
CA GLY A 32 -2.61 14.12 -5.73
C GLY A 32 -3.66 13.18 -6.33
N PHE A 33 -3.79 13.26 -7.66
CA PHE A 33 -4.76 12.50 -8.44
C PHE A 33 -4.25 11.16 -8.96
N GLY A 34 -2.97 10.83 -8.73
CA GLY A 34 -2.29 9.67 -9.31
C GLY A 34 -0.94 10.07 -9.89
N PHE A 35 -0.28 9.14 -10.59
CA PHE A 35 1.06 9.36 -11.14
C PHE A 35 0.99 10.01 -12.53
N LYS A 36 1.27 11.32 -12.60
CA LYS A 36 1.42 12.04 -13.87
C LYS A 36 2.80 11.81 -14.50
N THR A 37 3.80 11.64 -13.65
CA THR A 37 5.20 11.38 -13.99
C THR A 37 5.71 10.28 -13.08
N LEU A 38 6.86 9.70 -13.43
CA LEU A 38 7.56 8.79 -12.53
C LEU A 38 7.97 9.53 -11.23
N PRO A 39 8.08 8.82 -10.10
CA PRO A 39 8.60 9.38 -8.86
C PRO A 39 10.01 9.96 -9.03
N LYS A 40 10.39 10.89 -8.14
CA LYS A 40 11.75 11.45 -8.15
C LYS A 40 12.78 10.33 -7.91
N GLY A 41 13.85 10.31 -8.70
CA GLY A 41 14.89 9.28 -8.65
C GLY A 41 14.63 8.08 -9.59
N TYR A 42 13.48 8.05 -10.27
CA TYR A 42 13.20 7.04 -11.29
C TYR A 42 13.60 7.61 -12.65
N HIS A 43 14.38 6.84 -13.41
CA HIS A 43 14.93 7.28 -14.70
C HIS A 43 14.32 6.48 -15.83
N ALA A 44 13.57 7.12 -16.73
CA ALA A 44 12.96 6.44 -17.87
C ALA A 44 14.04 6.01 -18.88
N ALA A 45 14.08 4.72 -19.19
CA ALA A 45 14.89 4.18 -20.29
C ALA A 45 14.08 4.11 -21.59
N THR A 46 12.78 3.82 -21.49
CA THR A 46 11.82 3.88 -22.61
C THR A 46 10.48 4.46 -22.10
N GLU A 47 9.43 4.46 -22.93
CA GLU A 47 8.09 4.88 -22.48
C GLU A 47 7.51 4.03 -21.34
N THR A 48 7.92 2.76 -21.24
CA THR A 48 7.39 1.81 -20.26
C THR A 48 8.45 1.18 -19.37
N LEU A 49 9.74 1.32 -19.69
CA LEU A 49 10.86 0.83 -18.88
C LEU A 49 11.54 1.97 -18.16
N TYR A 50 11.86 1.77 -16.89
CA TYR A 50 12.52 2.77 -16.06
C TYR A 50 13.47 2.09 -15.06
N ALA A 51 14.56 2.75 -14.71
CA ALA A 51 15.34 2.42 -13.53
C ALA A 51 14.55 2.89 -12.30
N ASN A 52 14.30 1.98 -11.38
CA ASN A 52 13.49 2.22 -10.19
C ASN A 52 14.32 2.18 -8.90
N PHE A 53 15.49 1.57 -8.94
CA PHE A 53 16.41 1.45 -7.82
C PHE A 53 17.84 1.57 -8.36
N GLY A 54 18.64 2.43 -7.72
CA GLY A 54 19.96 2.75 -8.21
C GLY A 54 19.92 3.50 -9.56
N PRO A 55 20.94 3.34 -10.41
CA PRO A 55 22.02 2.37 -10.26
C PRO A 55 23.10 2.81 -9.24
N TYR A 56 23.58 1.86 -8.42
CA TYR A 56 24.60 2.09 -7.39
C TYR A 56 25.91 1.41 -7.74
N SER A 57 27.03 2.03 -7.35
CA SER A 57 28.38 1.48 -7.46
C SER A 57 29.12 1.80 -6.15
N TYR A 58 29.50 0.78 -5.39
CA TYR A 58 30.14 0.98 -4.08
C TYR A 58 31.08 -0.15 -3.68
N PRO A 59 32.18 0.16 -2.97
CA PRO A 59 33.05 -0.85 -2.39
C PRO A 59 32.41 -1.45 -1.13
N ILE A 60 32.57 -2.75 -0.92
CA ILE A 60 32.25 -3.40 0.36
C ILE A 60 33.47 -3.31 1.28
N MET A 61 34.60 -3.80 0.80
CA MET A 61 35.86 -3.84 1.54
C MET A 61 37.03 -4.07 0.58
N THR A 62 38.12 -3.34 0.79
CA THR A 62 39.44 -3.65 0.22
C THR A 62 40.28 -4.25 1.32
N MET A 63 40.94 -5.38 1.06
CA MET A 63 41.70 -6.12 2.05
C MET A 63 43.12 -6.32 1.54
N THR A 64 44.09 -5.95 2.37
CA THR A 64 45.52 -6.08 2.06
C THR A 64 46.15 -7.06 3.03
N LYS A 65 46.89 -8.03 2.49
CA LYS A 65 47.67 -8.99 3.26
C LYS A 65 49.05 -8.39 3.53
N GLN A 66 49.37 -8.24 4.80
CA GLN A 66 50.64 -7.71 5.29
C GLN A 66 51.73 -8.79 5.23
N ALA A 67 52.99 -8.36 5.36
CA ALA A 67 54.15 -9.25 5.31
C ALA A 67 54.17 -10.29 6.45
N ASP A 68 53.56 -9.98 7.60
CA ASP A 68 53.39 -10.90 8.74
C ASP A 68 52.25 -11.92 8.52
N GLY A 69 51.53 -11.84 7.40
CA GLY A 69 50.39 -12.69 7.06
C GLY A 69 49.06 -12.19 7.63
N SER A 70 49.04 -11.12 8.42
CA SER A 70 47.80 -10.48 8.88
C SER A 70 47.07 -9.80 7.72
N VAL A 71 45.75 -9.67 7.83
CA VAL A 71 44.92 -9.04 6.80
C VAL A 71 44.27 -7.80 7.40
N THR A 72 44.51 -6.65 6.76
CA THR A 72 43.92 -5.36 7.12
C THR A 72 42.88 -4.97 6.09
N GLY A 73 41.65 -4.66 6.55
CA GLY A 73 40.59 -4.14 5.70
C GLY A 73 40.56 -2.61 5.65
N SER A 74 40.05 -2.04 4.56
CA SER A 74 39.75 -0.61 4.43
C SER A 74 38.69 -0.12 5.42
N VAL A 75 37.87 -1.06 5.91
CA VAL A 75 37.00 -0.90 7.07
C VAL A 75 37.35 -2.00 8.08
N PRO A 76 37.16 -1.78 9.39
CA PRO A 76 37.62 -2.71 10.42
C PRO A 76 36.87 -4.05 10.39
N LEU A 77 35.59 -4.04 10.00
CA LEU A 77 34.72 -5.21 9.95
C LEU A 77 33.78 -5.12 8.75
N ALA A 78 33.48 -6.26 8.14
CA ALA A 78 32.49 -6.38 7.08
C ALA A 78 31.14 -6.78 7.66
N LYS A 79 30.03 -6.39 7.04
CA LYS A 79 28.70 -6.78 7.50
C LYS A 79 28.34 -8.17 6.98
N VAL A 80 27.79 -9.02 7.85
CA VAL A 80 27.15 -10.29 7.45
C VAL A 80 26.05 -10.04 6.41
N TRP A 81 25.36 -8.90 6.50
CA TRP A 81 24.35 -8.48 5.53
C TRP A 81 24.81 -8.64 4.08
N SER A 82 25.99 -8.12 3.75
CA SER A 82 26.53 -8.10 2.38
C SER A 82 26.77 -9.52 1.83
N TYR A 83 26.96 -10.52 2.68
CA TYR A 83 27.31 -11.88 2.27
C TYR A 83 26.22 -12.93 2.54
N LYS A 84 25.14 -12.56 3.24
CA LYS A 84 24.02 -13.46 3.59
C LYS A 84 22.66 -12.95 3.15
N PHE A 85 22.30 -11.70 3.51
CA PHE A 85 20.93 -11.19 3.41
C PHE A 85 20.69 -10.33 2.17
N ASP A 86 21.76 -9.70 1.66
CA ASP A 86 21.70 -8.91 0.45
C ASP A 86 21.41 -9.80 -0.77
N THR A 87 20.63 -9.30 -1.73
CA THR A 87 20.45 -9.96 -3.03
C THR A 87 21.77 -10.09 -3.78
N CYS A 88 22.67 -9.13 -3.60
CA CYS A 88 24.03 -9.21 -4.11
C CYS A 88 24.84 -10.39 -3.53
N SER A 89 24.40 -11.05 -2.46
CA SER A 89 25.11 -12.24 -1.93
C SER A 89 24.80 -13.53 -2.72
N LEU A 90 23.70 -13.56 -3.48
CA LEU A 90 23.19 -14.76 -4.13
C LEU A 90 24.20 -15.36 -5.11
N GLY A 91 24.86 -14.49 -5.90
CA GLY A 91 25.88 -14.91 -6.86
C GLY A 91 27.04 -15.66 -6.20
N LEU A 92 27.65 -15.06 -5.17
CA LEU A 92 28.76 -15.68 -4.43
C LEU A 92 28.34 -16.99 -3.77
N ARG A 93 27.20 -17.00 -3.05
CA ARG A 93 26.67 -18.18 -2.37
C ARG A 93 26.33 -19.33 -3.33
N THR A 94 25.92 -19.00 -4.56
CA THR A 94 25.70 -19.99 -5.61
C THR A 94 27.00 -20.65 -6.03
N VAL A 95 28.05 -19.87 -6.28
CA VAL A 95 29.38 -20.43 -6.60
C VAL A 95 29.86 -21.34 -5.48
N VAL A 96 29.73 -20.89 -4.24
CA VAL A 96 30.16 -21.63 -3.04
C VAL A 96 29.42 -22.96 -2.91
N SER A 97 28.08 -22.94 -2.98
CA SER A 97 27.25 -24.14 -2.83
C SER A 97 27.45 -25.15 -3.98
N GLN A 98 27.58 -24.67 -5.22
CA GLN A 98 27.70 -25.56 -6.39
C GLN A 98 29.11 -26.11 -6.60
N ARG A 99 30.13 -25.42 -6.08
CA ARG A 99 31.54 -25.81 -6.24
C ARG A 99 32.21 -26.23 -4.94
N ASN A 100 31.45 -26.31 -3.85
CA ASN A 100 31.93 -26.69 -2.52
C ASN A 100 33.19 -25.90 -2.12
N VAL A 101 33.11 -24.57 -2.26
CA VAL A 101 34.23 -23.66 -1.99
C VAL A 101 34.50 -23.62 -0.49
N SER A 102 35.75 -23.86 -0.09
CA SER A 102 36.17 -23.88 1.30
C SER A 102 36.31 -22.47 1.91
N GLY A 103 36.29 -22.38 3.25
CA GLY A 103 36.49 -21.13 3.98
C GLY A 103 35.24 -20.24 4.08
N TRP A 104 34.10 -20.67 3.52
CA TRP A 104 32.83 -19.98 3.67
C TRP A 104 32.12 -20.42 4.95
N ASP A 105 31.72 -19.48 5.80
CA ASP A 105 31.00 -19.81 7.04
C ASP A 105 29.61 -20.40 6.70
N PRO A 106 29.24 -21.58 7.25
CA PRO A 106 27.93 -22.20 7.05
C PRO A 106 26.75 -21.27 7.37
N CYS A 107 26.92 -20.31 8.30
CA CYS A 107 25.89 -19.36 8.67
C CYS A 107 25.47 -18.46 7.50
N LEU A 108 26.42 -18.10 6.62
CA LEU A 108 26.18 -17.27 5.43
C LEU A 108 25.38 -18.03 4.36
N LEU A 109 25.37 -19.37 4.42
CA LEU A 109 24.59 -20.23 3.54
C LEU A 109 23.21 -20.59 4.11
N TYR A 110 22.83 -20.05 5.27
CA TYR A 110 21.61 -20.39 6.02
C TYR A 110 21.63 -21.83 6.58
N ALA A 111 22.79 -22.48 6.63
CA ALA A 111 22.93 -23.80 7.24
C ALA A 111 23.02 -23.74 8.79
N SER A 112 23.32 -22.57 9.35
CA SER A 112 23.32 -22.30 10.79
C SER A 112 23.05 -20.81 11.09
N GLU A 113 22.80 -20.50 12.37
CA GLU A 113 22.70 -19.11 12.84
C GLU A 113 24.07 -18.44 12.90
N CYS A 114 24.15 -17.17 12.55
CA CYS A 114 25.42 -16.42 12.62
C CYS A 114 25.69 -15.98 14.06
N THR A 115 26.96 -16.06 14.48
CA THR A 115 27.41 -15.66 15.82
C THR A 115 27.33 -14.15 16.07
N GLY A 116 27.37 -13.36 15.00
CA GLY A 116 27.24 -11.90 15.03
C GLY A 116 26.77 -11.34 13.68
N ASP A 117 26.70 -10.02 13.57
CA ASP A 117 26.32 -9.27 12.37
C ASP A 117 27.52 -8.73 11.58
N MET A 118 28.74 -9.00 12.06
CA MET A 118 30.01 -8.54 11.50
C MET A 118 30.96 -9.71 11.26
N LEU A 119 31.87 -9.56 10.28
CA LEU A 119 32.89 -10.52 9.86
C LEU A 119 34.27 -9.85 9.91
N LEU A 120 35.30 -10.63 10.28
CA LEU A 120 36.68 -10.15 10.32
C LEU A 120 37.28 -10.07 8.91
N PRO A 121 38.12 -9.08 8.58
CA PRO A 121 38.75 -8.95 7.27
C PRO A 121 39.52 -10.21 6.82
N GLY A 122 40.21 -10.89 7.74
CA GLY A 122 40.94 -12.12 7.42
C GLY A 122 40.04 -13.28 6.97
N GLU A 123 38.86 -13.42 7.59
CA GLU A 123 37.88 -14.43 7.23
C GLU A 123 37.30 -14.13 5.84
N VAL A 124 36.90 -12.86 5.62
CA VAL A 124 36.36 -12.40 4.33
C VAL A 124 37.39 -12.54 3.20
N PHE A 125 38.67 -12.28 3.48
CA PHE A 125 39.74 -12.41 2.51
C PHE A 125 39.87 -13.85 2.00
N ILE A 126 39.98 -14.83 2.91
CA ILE A 126 40.09 -16.24 2.55
C ILE A 126 38.85 -16.70 1.77
N MET A 127 37.68 -16.31 2.27
CA MET A 127 36.38 -16.64 1.71
C MET A 127 36.26 -16.17 0.24
N LEU A 128 36.55 -14.89 -0.01
CA LEU A 128 36.45 -14.29 -1.35
C LEU A 128 37.62 -14.70 -2.26
N GLU A 129 38.82 -14.90 -1.74
CA GLU A 129 39.96 -15.42 -2.52
C GLU A 129 39.64 -16.81 -3.09
N ASN A 130 39.07 -17.70 -2.28
CA ASN A 130 38.70 -19.04 -2.71
C ASN A 130 37.61 -19.03 -3.79
N VAL A 131 36.65 -18.10 -3.70
CA VAL A 131 35.65 -17.89 -4.75
C VAL A 131 36.31 -17.39 -6.04
N ALA A 132 37.14 -16.35 -5.96
CA ALA A 132 37.84 -15.81 -7.13
C ALA A 132 38.73 -16.87 -7.80
N ARG A 133 39.44 -17.69 -7.01
CA ARG A 133 40.24 -18.81 -7.51
C ARG A 133 39.36 -19.87 -8.17
N THR A 134 38.20 -20.19 -7.61
CA THR A 134 37.26 -21.14 -8.21
C THR A 134 36.76 -20.64 -9.57
N ILE A 135 36.40 -19.36 -9.67
CA ILE A 135 35.97 -18.72 -10.93
C ILE A 135 37.10 -18.71 -11.96
N GLN A 136 38.35 -18.46 -11.53
CA GLN A 136 39.52 -18.52 -12.40
C GLN A 136 39.72 -19.91 -13.03
N HIS A 137 39.51 -20.99 -12.26
CA HIS A 137 39.66 -22.37 -12.77
C HIS A 137 38.49 -22.81 -13.65
N MET A 138 37.30 -22.27 -13.40
CA MET A 138 36.08 -22.61 -14.14
C MET A 138 35.38 -21.31 -14.57
N PRO A 139 35.94 -20.58 -15.55
CA PRO A 139 35.30 -19.37 -16.02
C PRO A 139 33.96 -19.69 -16.68
N SER A 140 33.10 -18.68 -16.76
CA SER A 140 31.94 -18.68 -17.66
C SER A 140 30.84 -19.69 -17.34
N GLN A 141 30.74 -20.12 -16.08
CA GLN A 141 29.63 -20.94 -15.58
C GLN A 141 28.34 -20.14 -15.49
N SER A 142 27.20 -20.79 -15.75
CA SER A 142 25.89 -20.17 -15.62
C SER A 142 24.91 -21.05 -14.88
N TRP A 143 24.13 -20.43 -13.99
CA TRP A 143 23.11 -21.07 -13.19
C TRP A 143 21.81 -20.31 -13.26
N ARG A 144 20.73 -21.05 -13.02
CA ARG A 144 19.41 -20.53 -12.72
C ARG A 144 19.08 -20.88 -11.29
N ILE A 145 18.80 -19.87 -10.48
CA ILE A 145 18.49 -20.05 -9.06
C ILE A 145 17.05 -19.68 -8.76
N TYR A 146 16.50 -20.38 -7.79
CA TYR A 146 15.22 -20.09 -7.16
C TYR A 146 15.46 -19.87 -5.68
N PHE A 147 15.04 -18.73 -5.15
CA PHE A 147 15.40 -18.29 -3.81
C PHE A 147 14.21 -17.59 -3.11
N ASN A 148 14.26 -17.53 -1.78
CA ASN A 148 13.28 -16.76 -1.01
C ASN A 148 13.51 -15.26 -1.20
N PHE A 149 12.44 -14.45 -1.25
CA PHE A 149 12.53 -12.99 -1.32
C PHE A 149 11.62 -12.34 -0.27
N VAL A 150 11.87 -12.68 1.00
CA VAL A 150 11.10 -12.16 2.15
C VAL A 150 11.75 -10.90 2.66
N ASP A 151 10.97 -9.84 2.90
CA ASP A 151 11.53 -8.52 3.22
C ASP A 151 10.62 -7.62 4.07
N ILE A 152 9.30 -7.73 3.88
CA ILE A 152 8.31 -6.93 4.61
C ILE A 152 7.47 -7.80 5.54
N ILE A 153 6.83 -7.17 6.53
CA ILE A 153 5.95 -7.87 7.49
C ILE A 153 4.84 -8.65 6.74
N ASN A 154 4.32 -8.10 5.65
CA ASN A 154 3.32 -8.77 4.80
C ASN A 154 3.75 -10.14 4.27
N ASP A 155 5.05 -10.35 4.03
CA ASP A 155 5.60 -11.58 3.47
C ASP A 155 5.60 -12.71 4.51
N MET A 156 5.66 -12.39 5.80
CA MET A 156 5.60 -13.39 6.89
C MET A 156 4.25 -14.11 6.95
N PHE A 157 3.19 -13.45 6.48
CA PHE A 157 1.83 -13.99 6.45
C PHE A 157 1.49 -14.68 5.12
N ALA A 158 2.49 -14.86 4.25
CA ALA A 158 2.35 -15.64 3.04
C ALA A 158 2.68 -17.12 3.29
N PHE A 159 1.78 -18.04 2.91
CA PHE A 159 1.92 -19.47 3.18
C PHE A 159 1.88 -20.30 1.89
N GLY A 160 2.51 -21.47 1.92
CA GLY A 160 2.50 -22.43 0.81
C GLY A 160 3.04 -21.85 -0.50
N THR A 161 2.22 -21.89 -1.55
CA THR A 161 2.54 -21.39 -2.90
C THR A 161 2.59 -19.87 -3.00
N PHE A 162 2.06 -19.15 -2.00
CA PHE A 162 2.06 -17.68 -1.97
C PHE A 162 3.32 -17.10 -1.34
N LYS A 163 4.23 -17.94 -0.80
CA LYS A 163 5.50 -17.48 -0.23
C LYS A 163 6.31 -16.71 -1.28
N GLU A 164 6.84 -15.56 -0.87
CA GLU A 164 7.63 -14.72 -1.74
C GLU A 164 8.95 -15.38 -2.12
N ARG A 165 9.08 -15.65 -3.42
CA ARG A 165 10.22 -16.30 -4.04
C ARG A 165 10.47 -15.67 -5.40
N ASP A 166 11.71 -15.73 -5.84
CA ASP A 166 12.08 -15.20 -7.15
C ASP A 166 13.04 -16.12 -7.88
N TRP A 167 13.15 -15.87 -9.18
CA TRP A 167 14.07 -16.54 -10.06
C TRP A 167 15.14 -15.59 -10.59
N ARG A 168 16.38 -16.07 -10.58
CA ARG A 168 17.53 -15.28 -10.99
C ARG A 168 18.50 -16.07 -11.85
N THR A 169 18.98 -15.45 -12.92
CA THR A 169 20.07 -15.98 -13.75
C THR A 169 21.39 -15.44 -13.24
N LEU A 170 22.36 -16.34 -13.07
CA LEU A 170 23.71 -16.04 -12.59
C LEU A 170 24.73 -16.48 -13.62
N ARG A 171 25.82 -15.71 -13.75
CA ARG A 171 26.96 -16.09 -14.57
C ARG A 171 28.27 -15.56 -13.99
N THR A 172 29.32 -16.37 -14.05
CA THR A 172 30.65 -16.00 -13.56
C THR A 172 31.57 -15.70 -14.72
N HIS A 173 32.48 -14.76 -14.55
CA HIS A 173 33.46 -14.38 -15.57
C HIS A 173 34.82 -14.12 -14.93
N TYR A 174 35.88 -14.26 -15.72
CA TYR A 174 37.26 -14.07 -15.27
C TYR A 174 38.03 -13.23 -16.29
N ILE A 175 38.68 -12.17 -15.81
CA ILE A 175 39.50 -11.25 -16.59
C ILE A 175 40.96 -11.44 -16.15
N PRO A 176 41.83 -11.99 -17.03
CA PRO A 176 43.20 -12.32 -16.67
C PRO A 176 44.15 -11.12 -16.61
N SER A 177 43.82 -10.01 -17.28
CA SER A 177 44.64 -8.80 -17.41
C SER A 177 43.78 -7.57 -17.75
N PRO A 178 44.24 -6.34 -17.47
CA PRO A 178 43.47 -5.12 -17.73
C PRO A 178 43.18 -4.85 -19.22
N ASP A 179 43.96 -5.44 -20.14
CA ASP A 179 43.82 -5.21 -21.58
C ASP A 179 42.63 -5.97 -22.20
N VAL A 180 41.99 -6.88 -21.45
CA VAL A 180 40.89 -7.70 -21.95
C VAL A 180 39.56 -6.94 -21.84
N ASN A 181 38.97 -6.64 -23.00
CA ASN A 181 37.62 -6.10 -23.07
C ASN A 181 36.57 -7.22 -23.11
N VAL A 182 35.92 -7.50 -21.98
CA VAL A 182 34.86 -8.53 -21.87
C VAL A 182 33.59 -8.21 -22.67
N CYS A 183 33.38 -6.95 -23.05
CA CYS A 183 32.24 -6.54 -23.87
C CYS A 183 32.57 -6.45 -25.36
N ALA A 184 33.78 -6.83 -25.78
CA ALA A 184 34.13 -6.94 -27.20
C ALA A 184 33.25 -7.99 -27.90
N VAL A 185 32.89 -7.74 -29.16
CA VAL A 185 31.92 -8.54 -29.93
C VAL A 185 32.40 -9.99 -30.11
N ASP A 186 33.70 -10.19 -30.22
CA ASP A 186 34.38 -11.46 -30.42
C ASP A 186 34.70 -12.20 -29.11
N TYR A 187 34.42 -11.62 -27.94
CA TYR A 187 34.67 -12.28 -26.67
C TYR A 187 33.68 -13.45 -26.46
N ALA A 188 34.22 -14.68 -26.55
CA ALA A 188 33.43 -15.92 -26.59
C ALA A 188 32.42 -16.09 -25.43
N THR A 189 32.73 -15.53 -24.25
CA THR A 189 31.87 -15.62 -23.07
C THR A 189 31.43 -14.23 -22.60
N ARG A 190 31.00 -13.38 -23.54
CA ARG A 190 30.50 -12.03 -23.26
C ARG A 190 29.44 -12.02 -22.15
N PRO A 191 29.62 -11.19 -21.10
CA PRO A 191 28.59 -10.94 -20.10
C PRO A 191 27.31 -10.42 -20.73
N TYR A 192 26.17 -10.82 -20.18
CA TYR A 192 24.89 -10.36 -20.72
C TYR A 192 24.68 -8.88 -20.53
N PHE A 193 25.19 -8.33 -19.43
CA PHE A 193 25.06 -6.92 -19.13
C PHE A 193 25.61 -6.02 -20.26
N CYS A 194 26.59 -6.49 -21.05
CA CYS A 194 27.19 -5.73 -22.16
C CYS A 194 26.21 -5.33 -23.27
N GLU A 195 25.04 -5.96 -23.36
CA GLU A 195 23.99 -5.64 -24.34
C GLU A 195 22.77 -5.00 -23.69
N GLN A 196 22.81 -4.77 -22.38
CA GLN A 196 21.65 -4.35 -21.63
C GLN A 196 21.65 -2.85 -21.39
N PRO A 197 20.52 -2.16 -21.66
CA PRO A 197 20.42 -0.71 -21.50
C PRO A 197 20.61 -0.27 -20.05
N TRP A 198 20.40 -1.19 -19.09
CA TRP A 198 20.55 -0.90 -17.67
C TRP A 198 21.99 -0.75 -17.18
N THR A 199 22.98 -1.07 -18.02
CA THR A 199 24.40 -0.91 -17.66
C THR A 199 24.98 0.45 -17.98
N ASP A 200 24.25 1.28 -18.74
CA ASP A 200 24.65 2.64 -19.08
C ASP A 200 24.27 3.59 -17.93
N PHE A 201 25.10 3.62 -16.90
CA PHE A 201 24.92 4.47 -15.74
C PHE A 201 24.92 5.96 -16.12
N GLY A 202 25.61 6.33 -17.20
CA GLY A 202 25.64 7.68 -17.72
C GLY A 202 24.28 8.11 -18.27
N ALA A 203 23.65 7.26 -19.09
CA ALA A 203 22.29 7.48 -19.59
C ALA A 203 21.25 7.51 -18.46
N LEU A 204 21.50 6.79 -17.37
CA LEU A 204 20.66 6.76 -16.17
C LEU A 204 20.94 7.94 -15.21
N GLY A 205 21.83 8.86 -15.58
CA GLY A 205 22.08 10.11 -14.84
C GLY A 205 23.07 9.98 -13.69
N VAL A 206 23.89 8.93 -13.64
CA VAL A 206 24.97 8.82 -12.65
C VAL A 206 26.17 9.67 -13.10
N PRO A 207 26.56 10.69 -12.32
CA PRO A 207 27.68 11.54 -12.69
C PRO A 207 29.02 10.76 -12.59
N GLY A 208 29.86 10.86 -13.62
CA GLY A 208 31.23 10.35 -13.60
C GLY A 208 31.40 8.85 -13.91
N MET A 209 30.34 8.19 -14.35
CA MET A 209 30.36 6.79 -14.80
C MET A 209 29.53 6.65 -16.08
N THR A 210 30.15 6.16 -17.15
CA THR A 210 29.48 5.88 -18.43
C THR A 210 28.79 4.53 -18.37
N SER A 211 29.54 3.45 -18.16
CA SER A 211 28.99 2.09 -18.07
C SER A 211 29.69 1.26 -16.99
N ILE A 212 29.06 0.13 -16.62
CA ILE A 212 29.66 -0.85 -15.70
C ILE A 212 31.02 -1.35 -16.23
N VAL A 213 31.12 -1.66 -17.52
CA VAL A 213 32.37 -2.20 -18.09
C VAL A 213 33.49 -1.16 -18.07
N ASP A 214 33.18 0.12 -18.33
CA ASP A 214 34.19 1.17 -18.33
C ASP A 214 34.74 1.39 -16.91
N ASP A 215 33.90 1.32 -15.88
CA ASP A 215 34.36 1.40 -14.49
C ASP A 215 35.19 0.18 -14.08
N ILE A 216 34.80 -1.02 -14.53
CA ILE A 216 35.57 -2.26 -14.32
C ILE A 216 36.97 -2.13 -14.93
N GLN A 217 37.06 -1.73 -16.21
CA GLN A 217 38.32 -1.55 -16.91
C GLN A 217 39.18 -0.46 -16.27
N ARG A 218 38.57 0.68 -15.91
CA ARG A 218 39.24 1.77 -15.20
C ARG A 218 39.85 1.30 -13.89
N ARG A 219 39.11 0.53 -13.08
CA ARG A 219 39.60 -0.01 -11.80
C ARG A 219 40.74 -0.99 -11.99
N MET A 220 40.65 -1.88 -12.98
CA MET A 220 41.74 -2.79 -13.32
C MET A 220 43.00 -2.04 -13.77
N ALA A 221 42.85 -1.03 -14.62
CA ALA A 221 43.97 -0.20 -15.07
C ALA A 221 44.62 0.58 -13.91
N LEU A 222 43.81 1.14 -13.00
CA LEU A 222 44.32 1.84 -11.81
C LEU A 222 45.10 0.89 -10.89
N ALA A 223 44.57 -0.31 -10.63
CA ALA A 223 45.27 -1.31 -9.82
C ALA A 223 46.57 -1.77 -10.51
N ALA A 224 46.54 -1.98 -11.84
CA ALA A 224 47.72 -2.36 -12.61
C ALA A 224 48.80 -1.28 -12.56
N ASN A 225 48.43 -0.01 -12.71
CA ASN A 225 49.36 1.13 -12.63
C ASN A 225 49.95 1.33 -11.22
N ALA A 226 49.23 0.92 -10.18
CA ALA A 226 49.72 0.98 -8.80
C ALA A 226 50.59 -0.23 -8.42
N SER A 227 50.56 -1.31 -9.22
CA SER A 227 51.28 -2.56 -8.96
C SER A 227 52.64 -2.63 -9.67
N ASP A 228 53.59 -3.38 -9.11
CA ASP A 228 54.87 -3.65 -9.77
C ASP A 228 54.72 -4.74 -10.83
N ALA A 229 54.69 -4.36 -12.12
CA ALA A 229 54.53 -5.27 -13.23
C ALA A 229 55.57 -6.42 -13.33
N ARG A 230 56.71 -6.32 -12.60
CA ARG A 230 57.74 -7.39 -12.57
C ARG A 230 57.43 -8.51 -11.60
N THR A 231 56.72 -8.20 -10.52
CA THR A 231 56.47 -9.14 -9.41
C THR A 231 54.99 -9.34 -9.15
N GLN A 232 54.14 -8.45 -9.65
CA GLN A 232 52.72 -8.43 -9.39
C GLN A 232 51.90 -8.56 -10.66
N ARG A 233 50.73 -9.20 -10.50
CA ARG A 233 49.71 -9.35 -11.53
C ARG A 233 48.37 -8.88 -10.99
N VAL A 234 47.60 -8.20 -11.83
CA VAL A 234 46.22 -7.83 -11.53
C VAL A 234 45.27 -8.70 -12.35
N ASP A 235 44.31 -9.32 -11.67
CA ASP A 235 43.21 -10.03 -12.30
C ASP A 235 41.86 -9.67 -11.64
N MET A 236 40.77 -10.08 -12.27
CA MET A 236 39.44 -9.86 -11.72
C MET A 236 38.54 -11.07 -11.98
N ALA A 237 37.88 -11.56 -10.96
CA ALA A 237 36.73 -12.43 -11.10
C ALA A 237 35.46 -11.61 -10.86
N PHE A 238 34.40 -11.85 -11.62
CA PHE A 238 33.12 -11.20 -11.34
C PHE A 238 31.94 -12.12 -11.55
N VAL A 239 30.85 -11.84 -10.85
CA VAL A 239 29.58 -12.55 -10.94
C VAL A 239 28.53 -11.55 -11.38
N GLU A 240 27.92 -11.81 -12.55
CA GLU A 240 26.74 -11.08 -13.00
C GLU A 240 25.48 -11.83 -12.61
N ALA A 241 24.47 -11.08 -12.18
CA ALA A 241 23.25 -11.62 -11.64
C ALA A 241 22.07 -10.75 -12.06
N ILE A 242 21.04 -11.35 -12.64
CA ILE A 242 19.85 -10.63 -13.10
C ILE A 242 18.59 -11.46 -12.90
N ASP A 243 17.60 -10.85 -12.26
CA ASP A 243 16.29 -11.41 -12.05
C ASP A 243 15.45 -11.28 -13.32
N ASP A 244 14.44 -12.12 -13.47
CA ASP A 244 13.48 -11.90 -14.55
C ASP A 244 12.68 -10.61 -14.33
N LEU A 245 12.04 -10.10 -15.38
CA LEU A 245 11.04 -9.05 -15.23
C LEU A 245 9.75 -9.61 -14.61
N ARG A 246 9.77 -9.75 -13.28
CA ARG A 246 8.70 -10.32 -12.48
C ARG A 246 7.51 -9.35 -12.41
N PRO A 247 6.29 -9.78 -12.79
CA PRO A 247 5.08 -8.98 -12.60
C PRO A 247 4.68 -8.89 -11.12
N TRP A 248 4.36 -7.67 -10.69
CA TRP A 248 3.86 -7.29 -9.38
C TRP A 248 2.45 -6.76 -9.54
N ASP A 249 1.53 -7.66 -9.87
CA ASP A 249 0.17 -7.28 -10.24
C ASP A 249 -0.85 -7.60 -9.14
N GLY A 250 -1.92 -6.82 -9.16
CA GLY A 250 -3.12 -6.99 -8.36
C GLY A 250 -4.06 -5.81 -8.55
N GLY A 251 -4.10 -5.31 -9.77
CA GLY A 251 -4.84 -4.12 -10.18
C GLY A 251 -4.84 -4.03 -11.71
N LEU A 252 -5.30 -2.91 -12.26
CA LEU A 252 -5.36 -2.71 -13.71
C LEU A 252 -4.06 -2.18 -14.30
N ALA A 253 -3.34 -1.33 -13.59
CA ALA A 253 -2.01 -0.90 -14.02
C ALA A 253 -0.99 -2.02 -13.78
N ARG A 254 -0.17 -2.27 -14.80
CA ARG A 254 0.91 -3.26 -14.74
C ARG A 254 2.10 -2.64 -14.05
N THR A 255 2.73 -3.41 -13.18
CA THR A 255 4.01 -3.05 -12.58
C THR A 255 4.88 -4.29 -12.54
N SER A 256 6.14 -4.16 -12.95
CA SER A 256 7.10 -5.27 -12.90
C SER A 256 8.43 -4.79 -12.36
N LEU A 257 9.24 -5.71 -11.86
CA LEU A 257 10.58 -5.47 -11.32
C LEU A 257 11.57 -6.53 -11.81
N SER A 258 12.77 -6.09 -12.17
CA SER A 258 13.93 -6.92 -12.49
C SER A 258 15.15 -6.30 -11.81
N PRO A 259 15.51 -6.77 -10.60
CA PRO A 259 16.76 -6.41 -9.95
C PRO A 259 17.97 -7.02 -10.66
N PHE A 260 19.09 -6.31 -10.65
CA PHE A 260 20.36 -6.79 -11.16
C PHE A 260 21.50 -6.42 -10.22
N ASP A 261 22.56 -7.22 -10.24
CA ASP A 261 23.82 -6.90 -9.60
C ASP A 261 25.01 -7.52 -10.33
N VAL A 262 26.16 -6.85 -10.19
CA VAL A 262 27.46 -7.32 -10.65
C VAL A 262 28.44 -7.17 -9.49
N ILE A 263 29.06 -8.27 -9.09
CA ILE A 263 30.02 -8.32 -8.00
C ILE A 263 31.40 -8.50 -8.61
N THR A 264 32.35 -7.64 -8.30
CA THR A 264 33.72 -7.74 -8.79
C THR A 264 34.68 -8.01 -7.62
N LEU A 265 35.55 -9.00 -7.85
CA LEU A 265 36.63 -9.41 -6.96
C LEU A 265 37.94 -9.13 -7.68
N LEU A 266 38.48 -7.92 -7.48
CA LEU A 266 39.76 -7.52 -8.04
C LEU A 266 40.88 -8.05 -7.15
N ARG A 267 41.87 -8.74 -7.72
CA ARG A 267 43.03 -9.23 -7.00
C ARG A 267 44.31 -8.61 -7.52
N VAL A 268 45.19 -8.23 -6.60
CA VAL A 268 46.61 -8.03 -6.87
C VAL A 268 47.34 -9.24 -6.29
N GLN A 269 48.10 -9.93 -7.13
CA GLN A 269 48.81 -11.14 -6.76
C GLN A 269 50.31 -10.95 -6.92
N ASN A 270 51.10 -11.39 -5.96
CA ASN A 270 52.55 -11.47 -6.05
C ASN A 270 52.94 -12.85 -6.63
N CYS A 271 53.62 -12.85 -7.77
CA CYS A 271 53.96 -14.02 -8.56
C CYS A 271 55.47 -14.07 -8.80
N SER A 272 56.04 -15.28 -8.87
CA SER A 272 57.43 -15.45 -9.28
C SER A 272 57.65 -15.11 -10.76
N ASP A 273 56.63 -15.37 -11.59
CA ASP A 273 56.56 -14.94 -12.99
C ASP A 273 55.11 -14.47 -13.28
N PRO A 274 54.86 -13.15 -13.31
CA PRO A 274 53.53 -12.59 -13.56
C PRO A 274 52.94 -13.00 -14.92
N ALA A 275 53.78 -13.10 -15.96
CA ALA A 275 53.34 -13.40 -17.32
C ALA A 275 52.81 -14.83 -17.43
N ARG A 276 53.42 -15.78 -16.71
CA ARG A 276 53.01 -17.19 -16.69
C ARG A 276 52.09 -17.57 -15.53
N ALA A 277 51.74 -16.63 -14.66
CA ALA A 277 50.96 -16.88 -13.45
C ALA A 277 51.60 -17.93 -12.50
N LEU A 278 52.93 -18.02 -12.46
CA LEU A 278 53.61 -19.05 -11.68
C LEU A 278 53.76 -18.62 -10.22
N ASN A 279 53.37 -19.51 -9.30
CA ASN A 279 53.47 -19.33 -7.84
C ASN A 279 52.90 -17.99 -7.34
N CYS A 280 51.69 -17.66 -7.80
CA CYS A 280 50.99 -16.43 -7.41
C CYS A 280 50.32 -16.57 -6.05
N SER A 281 50.45 -15.54 -5.21
CA SER A 281 49.73 -15.39 -3.94
C SER A 281 49.04 -14.02 -3.89
N THR A 282 47.78 -14.00 -3.47
CA THR A 282 47.01 -12.75 -3.40
C THR A 282 47.54 -11.87 -2.27
N VAL A 283 47.90 -10.63 -2.59
CA VAL A 283 48.37 -9.61 -1.63
C VAL A 283 47.30 -8.54 -1.37
N GLU A 284 46.43 -8.28 -2.34
CA GLU A 284 45.29 -7.37 -2.19
C GLU A 284 44.06 -7.97 -2.85
N LEU A 285 42.90 -7.80 -2.20
CA LEU A 285 41.60 -8.24 -2.70
C LEU A 285 40.57 -7.15 -2.44
N THR A 286 39.89 -6.70 -3.49
CA THR A 286 38.83 -5.70 -3.40
C THR A 286 37.49 -6.28 -3.82
N ASP A 287 36.48 -6.22 -2.93
CA ASP A 287 35.07 -6.51 -3.20
C ASP A 287 34.34 -5.21 -3.53
N HIS A 288 33.90 -5.09 -4.77
CA HIS A 288 33.15 -3.94 -5.26
C HIS A 288 31.87 -4.40 -5.96
N ARG A 289 30.79 -3.63 -5.79
CA ARG A 289 29.46 -4.04 -6.26
C ARG A 289 28.77 -2.97 -7.06
N TYR A 290 28.06 -3.43 -8.08
CA TYR A 290 27.11 -2.67 -8.87
C TYR A 290 25.75 -3.28 -8.62
N GLU A 291 24.74 -2.49 -8.27
CA GLU A 291 23.38 -2.98 -8.10
C GLU A 291 22.36 -1.97 -8.60
N GLY A 292 21.21 -2.48 -9.03
CA GLY A 292 20.11 -1.64 -9.46
C GLY A 292 18.87 -2.47 -9.73
N GLY A 293 17.82 -1.78 -10.17
CA GLY A 293 16.57 -2.41 -10.58
C GLY A 293 15.96 -1.67 -11.74
N PHE A 294 15.39 -2.45 -12.66
CA PHE A 294 14.53 -1.95 -13.72
C PHE A 294 13.11 -2.39 -13.49
N GLY A 295 12.18 -1.49 -13.73
CA GLY A 295 10.77 -1.78 -13.71
C GLY A 295 10.12 -1.52 -15.04
N SER A 296 8.93 -2.12 -15.21
CA SER A 296 8.01 -1.72 -16.26
C SER A 296 6.68 -1.27 -15.67
N THR A 297 6.07 -0.23 -16.23
CA THR A 297 4.74 0.20 -15.83
C THR A 297 4.01 0.94 -16.94
N ASP A 298 2.68 0.81 -16.95
CA ASP A 298 1.77 1.58 -17.78
C ASP A 298 0.90 2.56 -16.97
N THR A 299 1.18 2.72 -15.66
CA THR A 299 0.39 3.56 -14.74
C THR A 299 0.19 4.99 -15.25
N LEU A 300 1.19 5.57 -15.91
CA LEU A 300 1.12 6.92 -16.48
C LEU A 300 0.01 7.06 -17.53
N ARG A 301 -0.30 5.99 -18.28
CA ARG A 301 -1.37 5.99 -19.30
C ARG A 301 -2.75 6.13 -18.66
N TYR A 302 -2.91 5.67 -17.42
CA TYR A 302 -4.16 5.76 -16.67
C TYR A 302 -4.38 7.12 -15.99
N TYR A 303 -3.39 8.02 -15.98
CA TYR A 303 -3.47 9.28 -15.21
C TYR A 303 -4.74 10.08 -15.48
N LYS A 304 -5.14 10.25 -16.74
CA LYS A 304 -6.37 11.00 -17.09
C LYS A 304 -7.62 10.37 -16.51
N LEU A 305 -7.74 9.04 -16.59
CA LEU A 305 -8.86 8.31 -16.03
C LEU A 305 -8.90 8.46 -14.50
N LEU A 306 -7.76 8.24 -13.83
CA LEU A 306 -7.61 8.39 -12.38
C LEU A 306 -7.98 9.82 -11.92
N PHE A 307 -7.53 10.82 -12.68
CA PHE A 307 -7.85 12.22 -12.45
C PHE A 307 -9.36 12.45 -12.43
N TYR A 308 -10.09 12.02 -13.47
CA TYR A 308 -11.53 12.23 -13.54
C TYR A 308 -12.30 11.44 -12.47
N LEU A 309 -11.92 10.18 -12.22
CA LEU A 309 -12.56 9.35 -11.17
C LEU A 309 -12.47 10.03 -9.80
N ARG A 310 -11.27 10.45 -9.41
CA ARG A 310 -11.02 11.12 -8.14
C ARG A 310 -11.60 12.52 -8.08
N LEU A 311 -11.53 13.30 -9.17
CA LEU A 311 -12.11 14.64 -9.24
C LEU A 311 -13.63 14.59 -9.04
N PHE A 312 -14.34 13.75 -9.80
CA PHE A 312 -15.79 13.66 -9.68
C PHE A 312 -16.22 13.06 -8.34
N GLY A 313 -15.49 12.07 -7.81
CA GLY A 313 -15.73 11.52 -6.47
C GLY A 313 -15.57 12.59 -5.38
N GLN A 314 -14.51 13.39 -5.46
CA GLN A 314 -14.24 14.46 -4.51
C GLN A 314 -15.26 15.60 -4.61
N LEU A 315 -15.55 16.09 -5.82
CA LEU A 315 -16.54 17.16 -6.06
C LEU A 315 -17.93 16.74 -5.57
N TYR A 316 -18.33 15.50 -5.82
CA TYR A 316 -19.60 14.96 -5.34
C TYR A 316 -19.69 15.01 -3.81
N ASN A 317 -18.66 14.52 -3.11
CA ASN A 317 -18.66 14.52 -1.64
C ASN A 317 -18.55 15.92 -1.04
N ILE A 318 -17.81 16.84 -1.68
CA ILE A 318 -17.80 18.26 -1.30
C ILE A 318 -19.20 18.85 -1.43
N GLY A 319 -19.84 18.65 -2.58
CA GLY A 319 -21.21 19.11 -2.83
C GLY A 319 -22.19 18.53 -1.81
N ARG A 320 -22.06 17.25 -1.47
CA ARG A 320 -22.86 16.59 -0.43
C ARG A 320 -22.64 17.19 0.96
N ALA A 321 -21.40 17.49 1.35
CA ALA A 321 -21.10 18.13 2.63
C ALA A 321 -21.69 19.56 2.71
N ILE A 322 -21.59 20.33 1.63
CA ILE A 322 -22.19 21.67 1.53
C ILE A 322 -23.73 21.57 1.59
N ALA A 323 -24.34 20.69 0.81
CA ALA A 323 -25.78 20.46 0.81
C ALA A 323 -26.28 20.05 2.20
N LEU A 324 -25.53 19.21 2.91
CA LEU A 324 -25.82 18.82 4.28
C LEU A 324 -25.83 20.02 5.23
N PHE A 325 -24.81 20.88 5.14
CA PHE A 325 -24.74 22.09 5.96
C PHE A 325 -25.91 23.05 5.66
N VAL A 326 -26.26 23.24 4.39
CA VAL A 326 -27.43 24.03 3.96
C VAL A 326 -28.73 23.41 4.50
N GLY A 327 -28.89 22.09 4.44
CA GLY A 327 -30.04 21.40 5.00
C GLY A 327 -30.16 21.54 6.52
N CYS A 328 -29.02 21.52 7.23
CA CYS A 328 -28.96 21.81 8.67
C CYS A 328 -29.37 23.27 8.96
N TYR A 329 -28.88 24.23 8.17
CA TYR A 329 -29.27 25.64 8.28
C TYR A 329 -30.77 25.83 8.03
N ALA A 330 -31.31 25.25 6.96
CA ALA A 330 -32.73 25.31 6.63
C ALA A 330 -33.60 24.66 7.73
N ALA A 331 -33.15 23.55 8.31
CA ALA A 331 -33.85 22.90 9.42
C ALA A 331 -33.90 23.81 10.67
N ARG A 332 -32.77 24.43 11.03
CA ARG A 332 -32.66 25.28 12.23
C ARG A 332 -33.30 26.64 12.06
N ALA A 333 -33.29 27.21 10.87
CA ALA A 333 -33.88 28.53 10.60
C ALA A 333 -35.42 28.57 10.80
N VAL A 334 -36.10 27.43 10.64
CA VAL A 334 -37.57 27.33 10.77
C VAL A 334 -38.00 27.07 12.21
N GLU A 335 -37.11 26.62 13.09
CA GLU A 335 -37.44 26.38 14.50
C GLU A 335 -37.81 27.68 15.22
N ALA A 336 -38.86 27.65 16.04
CA ALA A 336 -39.35 28.83 16.76
C ALA A 336 -38.25 29.53 17.59
N SER A 337 -37.34 28.74 18.19
CA SER A 337 -36.20 29.24 18.97
C SER A 337 -35.20 30.09 18.16
N TYR A 338 -35.11 29.88 16.84
CA TYR A 338 -34.12 30.53 15.96
C TYR A 338 -34.75 31.37 14.85
N LYS A 339 -36.08 31.31 14.70
CA LYS A 339 -36.84 32.07 13.69
C LYS A 339 -36.60 33.57 13.77
N ASN A 340 -36.38 34.13 14.96
CA ASN A 340 -36.07 35.55 15.16
C ASN A 340 -34.62 35.81 15.60
N ALA A 341 -33.76 34.79 15.57
CA ALA A 341 -32.36 34.92 15.98
C ALA A 341 -31.50 35.55 14.87
N SER A 342 -30.36 36.15 15.27
CA SER A 342 -29.37 36.70 14.34
C SER A 342 -28.76 35.61 13.43
N LEU A 343 -28.26 36.02 12.26
CA LEU A 343 -27.63 35.11 11.29
C LEU A 343 -26.51 34.28 11.92
N GLN A 344 -25.65 34.91 12.73
CA GLN A 344 -24.57 34.23 13.45
C GLN A 344 -25.09 33.10 14.35
N ARG A 345 -26.16 33.34 15.12
CA ARG A 345 -26.76 32.31 15.98
C ARG A 345 -27.36 31.17 15.17
N ARG A 346 -27.97 31.46 14.02
CA ARG A 346 -28.51 30.43 13.11
C ARG A 346 -27.39 29.59 12.48
N LEU A 347 -26.30 30.22 12.04
CA LEU A 347 -25.13 29.53 11.49
C LEU A 347 -24.45 28.66 12.54
N TYR A 348 -24.30 29.15 13.77
CA TYR A 348 -23.79 28.35 14.89
C TYR A 348 -24.71 27.16 15.21
N ALA A 349 -26.03 27.37 15.21
CA ALA A 349 -27.00 26.31 15.40
C ALA A 349 -26.97 25.27 14.26
N ALA A 350 -26.71 25.70 13.02
CA ALA A 350 -26.52 24.81 11.86
C ALA A 350 -25.21 24.01 11.98
N LEU A 351 -24.10 24.67 12.34
CA LEU A 351 -22.80 24.04 12.53
C LEU A 351 -22.85 22.98 13.63
N THR A 352 -23.48 23.28 14.76
CA THR A 352 -23.61 22.33 15.86
C THR A 352 -24.53 21.15 15.49
N MET A 353 -25.56 21.36 14.66
CA MET A 353 -26.36 20.26 14.10
C MET A 353 -25.54 19.41 13.11
N TYR A 354 -24.77 20.05 12.24
CA TYR A 354 -23.88 19.40 11.27
C TYR A 354 -22.85 18.49 11.97
N LEU A 355 -22.21 18.99 13.04
CA LEU A 355 -21.21 18.22 13.81
C LEU A 355 -21.80 17.07 14.64
N ARG A 356 -23.13 17.00 14.81
CA ARG A 356 -23.81 15.85 15.43
C ARG A 356 -24.01 14.69 14.46
N ILE A 357 -23.96 14.96 13.16
CA ILE A 357 -24.07 13.94 12.12
C ILE A 357 -22.71 13.27 11.97
N PRO A 358 -22.61 11.93 12.08
CA PRO A 358 -21.33 11.25 11.93
C PRO A 358 -20.74 11.50 10.54
N ALA A 359 -19.54 12.09 10.48
CA ALA A 359 -18.87 12.43 9.23
C ALA A 359 -18.69 11.21 8.31
N GLN A 360 -18.52 10.01 8.87
CA GLN A 360 -18.34 8.77 8.10
C GLN A 360 -19.61 8.32 7.38
N VAL A 361 -20.81 8.69 7.87
CA VAL A 361 -22.06 8.48 7.13
C VAL A 361 -22.11 9.42 5.92
N VAL A 362 -21.55 10.62 6.06
CA VAL A 362 -21.49 11.60 4.97
C VAL A 362 -20.42 11.20 3.95
N ILE A 363 -19.25 10.74 4.37
CA ILE A 363 -18.14 10.40 3.46
C ILE A 363 -18.40 9.06 2.74
N TYR A 364 -18.81 8.02 3.48
CA TYR A 364 -18.96 6.67 2.95
C TYR A 364 -20.41 6.30 2.63
N GLY A 365 -21.40 7.16 2.89
CA GLY A 365 -22.81 6.79 2.72
C GLY A 365 -23.21 6.52 1.26
N SER A 366 -22.78 7.35 0.32
CA SER A 366 -23.16 7.24 -1.08
C SER A 366 -22.29 6.23 -1.85
N TRP A 367 -22.93 5.44 -2.72
CA TRP A 367 -22.24 4.45 -3.57
C TRP A 367 -21.36 5.09 -4.63
N PHE A 368 -21.80 6.22 -5.20
CA PHE A 368 -21.11 6.85 -6.32
C PHE A 368 -19.65 7.22 -6.02
N PRO A 369 -19.33 8.02 -4.98
CA PRO A 369 -17.95 8.32 -4.65
C PRO A 369 -17.17 7.07 -4.23
N VAL A 370 -17.80 6.14 -3.50
CA VAL A 370 -17.13 4.88 -3.08
C VAL A 370 -16.68 4.07 -4.29
N LEU A 371 -17.53 3.92 -5.30
CA LEU A 371 -17.20 3.20 -6.54
C LEU A 371 -16.09 3.91 -7.33
N LEU A 372 -16.16 5.25 -7.46
CA LEU A 372 -15.15 6.02 -8.17
C LEU A 372 -13.76 5.90 -7.51
N PHE A 373 -13.68 6.08 -6.20
CA PHE A 373 -12.42 5.97 -5.46
C PHE A 373 -11.90 4.52 -5.39
N ALA A 374 -12.78 3.53 -5.19
CA ALA A 374 -12.40 2.13 -5.22
C ALA A 374 -11.87 1.70 -6.59
N THR A 375 -12.50 2.15 -7.68
CA THR A 375 -12.04 1.89 -9.05
C THR A 375 -10.71 2.57 -9.33
N ALA A 376 -10.54 3.83 -8.90
CA ALA A 376 -9.26 4.52 -9.02
C ALA A 376 -8.14 3.77 -8.29
N HIS A 377 -8.39 3.32 -7.05
CA HIS A 377 -7.44 2.53 -6.26
C HIS A 377 -7.14 1.17 -6.90
N LEU A 378 -8.14 0.47 -7.44
CA LEU A 378 -7.94 -0.78 -8.18
C LEU A 378 -7.01 -0.61 -9.38
N ILE A 379 -6.97 0.58 -9.99
CA ILE A 379 -6.07 0.87 -11.11
C ILE A 379 -4.64 1.07 -10.63
N ASP A 380 -4.40 1.97 -9.67
CA ASP A 380 -3.05 2.46 -9.35
C ASP A 380 -2.41 1.89 -8.07
N ALA A 381 -3.11 1.04 -7.31
CA ALA A 381 -2.53 0.38 -6.13
C ALA A 381 -1.25 -0.42 -6.41
N PRO A 382 -1.10 -1.18 -7.52
CA PRO A 382 0.13 -1.93 -7.78
C PRO A 382 1.38 -1.04 -7.80
N PHE A 383 1.35 0.06 -8.57
CA PHE A 383 2.49 0.96 -8.68
C PHE A 383 2.69 1.83 -7.43
N LEU A 384 1.61 2.20 -6.75
CA LEU A 384 1.69 2.89 -5.46
C LEU A 384 2.44 2.06 -4.43
N TYR A 385 2.05 0.81 -4.23
CA TYR A 385 2.68 -0.08 -3.24
C TYR A 385 4.10 -0.44 -3.66
N PHE A 386 4.33 -0.59 -4.96
CA PHE A 386 5.67 -0.78 -5.49
C PHE A 386 6.60 0.39 -5.11
N THR A 387 6.13 1.63 -5.28
CA THR A 387 6.90 2.83 -4.91
C THR A 387 7.21 2.84 -3.41
N ILE A 388 6.22 2.52 -2.56
CA ILE A 388 6.40 2.39 -1.10
C ILE A 388 7.48 1.34 -0.76
N PHE A 389 7.44 0.19 -1.42
CA PHE A 389 8.41 -0.89 -1.21
C PHE A 389 9.83 -0.47 -1.56
N ILE A 390 10.01 0.20 -2.71
CA ILE A 390 11.33 0.65 -3.18
C ILE A 390 11.87 1.82 -2.33
N ASP A 391 11.02 2.74 -1.88
CA ASP A 391 11.42 3.83 -0.98
C ASP A 391 11.93 3.34 0.39
N LEU A 392 11.55 2.12 0.78
CA LEU A 392 12.04 1.43 1.97
C LEU A 392 13.29 0.57 1.68
N ALA A 393 13.86 0.62 0.48
CA ALA A 393 15.00 -0.22 0.13
C ALA A 393 16.25 0.10 0.94
N THR A 394 16.97 -0.95 1.35
CA THR A 394 18.22 -0.83 2.11
C THR A 394 19.41 -1.17 1.24
N ILE A 395 20.38 -0.26 1.14
CA ILE A 395 21.65 -0.48 0.46
C ILE A 395 22.67 -0.90 1.51
N ASN A 396 23.34 -2.04 1.31
CA ASN A 396 24.31 -2.60 2.26
C ASN A 396 23.80 -2.62 3.72
N GLY A 397 22.52 -2.97 3.87
CA GLY A 397 21.84 -3.05 5.16
C GLY A 397 21.70 -1.71 5.88
N THR A 398 21.77 -0.58 5.17
CA THR A 398 21.57 0.76 5.72
C THR A 398 20.35 1.44 5.09
N TYR A 399 19.62 2.17 5.91
CA TYR A 399 18.44 2.94 5.51
C TYR A 399 18.73 4.42 5.77
N TYR A 400 18.58 5.26 4.74
CA TYR A 400 18.87 6.69 4.83
C TYR A 400 17.56 7.47 4.84
N LEU A 401 17.28 8.10 5.99
CA LEU A 401 16.09 8.92 6.22
C LEU A 401 16.44 10.39 6.16
N ASP A 402 16.25 10.99 4.99
CA ASP A 402 16.30 12.45 4.83
C ASP A 402 14.92 13.05 5.04
N ALA A 403 14.85 14.32 5.46
CA ALA A 403 13.57 15.00 5.69
C ALA A 403 12.66 15.00 4.44
N GLU A 404 13.24 15.15 3.24
CA GLU A 404 12.51 15.06 1.97
C GLU A 404 11.93 13.67 1.73
N LYS A 405 12.70 12.61 2.03
CA LYS A 405 12.25 11.22 1.92
C LYS A 405 11.14 10.92 2.91
N VAL A 406 11.27 11.36 4.17
CA VAL A 406 10.22 11.21 5.19
C VAL A 406 8.92 11.87 4.75
N TYR A 407 9.00 13.08 4.18
CA TYR A 407 7.83 13.79 3.67
C TYR A 407 7.17 13.05 2.49
N THR A 408 7.97 12.64 1.50
CA THR A 408 7.48 11.90 0.32
C THR A 408 6.87 10.56 0.71
N PHE A 409 7.56 9.81 1.58
CA PHE A 409 7.08 8.56 2.13
C PHE A 409 5.76 8.75 2.91
N SER A 410 5.65 9.81 3.70
CA SER A 410 4.41 10.15 4.40
C SER A 410 3.25 10.40 3.41
N ILE A 411 3.50 11.07 2.28
CA ILE A 411 2.49 11.23 1.23
C ILE A 411 2.08 9.85 0.66
N LEU A 412 3.03 8.98 0.35
CA LEU A 412 2.73 7.64 -0.17
C LEU A 412 1.92 6.79 0.83
N LEU A 413 2.25 6.85 2.12
CA LEU A 413 1.46 6.20 3.18
C LEU A 413 0.05 6.78 3.28
N THR A 414 -0.13 8.08 3.02
CA THR A 414 -1.48 8.65 2.96
C THR A 414 -2.26 8.20 1.73
N CYS A 415 -1.59 8.00 0.60
CA CYS A 415 -2.18 7.33 -0.56
C CYS A 415 -2.57 5.89 -0.25
N HIS A 416 -1.76 5.15 0.53
CA HIS A 416 -2.04 3.78 0.91
C HIS A 416 -3.39 3.64 1.63
N MET A 417 -3.74 4.61 2.47
CA MET A 417 -5.04 4.68 3.18
C MET A 417 -6.25 4.71 2.25
N ARG A 418 -6.09 4.95 0.95
CA ARG A 418 -7.19 4.88 -0.03
C ARG A 418 -7.77 3.47 -0.17
N ASN A 419 -7.09 2.44 0.33
CA ASN A 419 -7.66 1.11 0.47
C ASN A 419 -8.90 1.07 1.40
N VAL A 420 -9.15 2.12 2.21
CA VAL A 420 -10.41 2.30 2.94
C VAL A 420 -11.64 2.32 2.01
N TRP A 421 -11.50 2.76 0.76
CA TRP A 421 -12.59 2.77 -0.21
C TRP A 421 -12.95 1.36 -0.67
N LEU A 422 -11.96 0.47 -0.84
CA LEU A 422 -12.20 -0.96 -1.06
C LEU A 422 -12.90 -1.59 0.14
N LEU A 423 -12.42 -1.30 1.35
CA LEU A 423 -13.03 -1.81 2.57
C LEU A 423 -14.48 -1.32 2.72
N SER A 424 -14.75 -0.06 2.39
CA SER A 424 -16.10 0.52 2.36
C SER A 424 -16.98 -0.18 1.31
N LEU A 425 -16.46 -0.44 0.12
CA LEU A 425 -17.18 -1.15 -0.95
C LEU A 425 -17.56 -2.57 -0.51
N VAL A 426 -16.61 -3.33 0.02
CA VAL A 426 -16.84 -4.69 0.54
C VAL A 426 -17.83 -4.66 1.70
N THR A 427 -17.68 -3.74 2.66
CA THR A 427 -18.60 -3.60 3.79
C THR A 427 -20.03 -3.35 3.31
N LYS A 428 -20.22 -2.44 2.34
CA LYS A 428 -21.53 -2.19 1.75
C LYS A 428 -22.10 -3.41 1.03
N GLY A 429 -21.28 -4.12 0.25
CA GLY A 429 -21.67 -5.35 -0.42
C GLY A 429 -22.11 -6.43 0.57
N MET A 430 -21.33 -6.65 1.63
CA MET A 430 -21.68 -7.58 2.71
C MET A 430 -22.97 -7.17 3.42
N LEU A 431 -23.15 -5.88 3.69
CA LEU A 431 -24.42 -5.40 4.27
C LEU A 431 -25.61 -5.64 3.34
N LEU A 432 -25.48 -5.44 2.02
CA LEU A 432 -26.54 -5.78 1.05
C LEU A 432 -26.88 -7.27 1.07
N LEU A 433 -25.87 -8.14 1.16
CA LEU A 433 -26.04 -9.59 1.13
C LEU A 433 -26.58 -10.15 2.44
N MET A 434 -26.13 -9.60 3.57
CA MET A 434 -26.43 -10.09 4.91
C MET A 434 -27.72 -9.51 5.48
N ASP A 435 -28.24 -8.40 4.95
CA ASP A 435 -29.42 -7.70 5.47
C ASP A 435 -30.61 -8.66 5.56
N PRO A 436 -30.92 -9.21 6.75
CA PRO A 436 -32.18 -9.90 6.93
C PRO A 436 -33.24 -8.82 6.74
N ARG A 437 -34.38 -9.12 6.11
CA ARG A 437 -35.50 -8.16 6.01
C ARG A 437 -36.13 -7.91 7.38
N HIS A 438 -35.34 -7.43 8.35
CA HIS A 438 -35.79 -6.98 9.63
C HIS A 438 -36.55 -5.67 9.42
N PRO A 439 -37.76 -5.56 10.01
CA PRO A 439 -38.66 -4.47 9.68
C PRO A 439 -38.24 -3.10 10.26
N HIS A 440 -37.23 -3.01 11.14
CA HIS A 440 -36.98 -1.78 11.94
C HIS A 440 -35.52 -1.34 12.11
N GLY A 441 -34.53 -2.04 11.55
CA GLY A 441 -33.12 -1.69 11.77
C GLY A 441 -32.22 -2.02 10.59
N ILE A 442 -31.17 -1.21 10.42
CA ILE A 442 -30.09 -1.43 9.44
C ILE A 442 -28.84 -1.82 10.19
N LEU A 443 -28.21 -2.92 9.79
CA LEU A 443 -26.90 -3.32 10.29
C LEU A 443 -25.83 -2.33 9.78
N GLY A 444 -25.02 -1.81 10.68
CA GLY A 444 -23.92 -0.91 10.36
C GLY A 444 -22.67 -1.21 11.16
N VAL A 445 -21.52 -0.76 10.65
CA VAL A 445 -20.22 -0.82 11.33
C VAL A 445 -19.91 0.50 11.99
N ARG A 446 -19.13 0.52 13.08
CA ARG A 446 -18.70 1.79 13.68
C ARG A 446 -17.93 2.64 12.68
N GLY A 447 -18.24 3.94 12.63
CA GLY A 447 -17.67 4.86 11.62
C GLY A 447 -16.13 4.88 11.58
N TYR A 448 -15.47 4.83 12.74
CA TYR A 448 -14.01 4.84 12.82
C TYR A 448 -13.35 3.48 12.51
N LEU A 449 -14.12 2.39 12.42
CA LEU A 449 -13.55 1.05 12.24
C LEU A 449 -12.85 0.94 10.89
N LEU A 450 -13.49 1.40 9.82
CA LEU A 450 -12.92 1.34 8.47
C LEU A 450 -11.58 2.09 8.34
N PRO A 451 -11.46 3.37 8.73
CA PRO A 451 -10.18 4.07 8.67
C PRO A 451 -9.16 3.49 9.65
N LEU A 452 -9.57 2.94 10.81
CA LEU A 452 -8.63 2.29 11.72
C LEU A 452 -8.03 1.00 11.12
N VAL A 453 -8.85 0.17 10.47
CA VAL A 453 -8.39 -1.04 9.76
C VAL A 453 -7.42 -0.68 8.64
N SER A 454 -7.77 0.33 7.84
CA SER A 454 -6.90 0.88 6.80
C SER A 454 -5.58 1.42 7.39
N PHE A 455 -5.62 2.09 8.54
CA PHE A 455 -4.41 2.60 9.20
C PHE A 455 -3.48 1.48 9.68
N PHE A 456 -4.04 0.44 10.32
CA PHE A 456 -3.25 -0.70 10.74
C PHE A 456 -2.65 -1.47 9.56
N SER A 457 -3.30 -1.45 8.38
CA SER A 457 -2.78 -2.14 7.19
C SER A 457 -1.43 -1.60 6.71
N ILE A 458 -1.11 -0.32 6.99
CA ILE A 458 0.21 0.28 6.67
C ILE A 458 1.36 -0.48 7.35
N LEU A 459 1.14 -1.03 8.55
CA LEU A 459 2.19 -1.73 9.29
C LEU A 459 2.74 -2.94 8.51
N PHE A 460 1.93 -3.55 7.65
CA PHE A 460 2.36 -4.71 6.87
C PHE A 460 3.31 -4.34 5.73
N GLU A 461 3.31 -3.08 5.27
CA GLU A 461 4.22 -2.59 4.23
C GLU A 461 5.61 -2.20 4.78
N ILE A 462 5.79 -2.21 6.11
CA ILE A 462 7.06 -1.87 6.73
C ILE A 462 8.08 -2.99 6.46
N ARG A 463 9.20 -2.60 5.87
CA ARG A 463 10.39 -3.42 5.66
C ARG A 463 11.19 -3.53 6.95
N LEU A 464 11.54 -4.75 7.35
CA LEU A 464 12.35 -5.01 8.53
C LEU A 464 13.57 -5.83 8.13
N LYS A 465 14.78 -5.32 8.43
CA LYS A 465 16.03 -6.03 8.13
C LYS A 465 16.08 -7.43 8.73
N ALA A 466 15.50 -7.59 9.93
CA ALA A 466 15.43 -8.87 10.63
C ALA A 466 14.57 -9.93 9.90
N LEU A 467 13.71 -9.53 8.97
CA LEU A 467 12.87 -10.43 8.18
C LEU A 467 13.50 -10.82 6.84
N ARG A 468 14.61 -10.17 6.45
CA ARG A 468 15.24 -10.42 5.16
C ARG A 468 15.67 -11.88 5.06
N ASN A 469 15.15 -12.59 4.07
CA ASN A 469 15.55 -13.95 3.77
C ASN A 469 15.75 -14.12 2.26
N THR A 470 16.97 -14.50 1.89
CA THR A 470 17.45 -14.78 0.53
C THR A 470 18.04 -16.19 0.41
N GLU A 471 17.52 -17.14 1.16
CA GLU A 471 17.92 -18.55 1.11
C GLU A 471 17.74 -19.15 -0.29
N LEU A 472 18.75 -19.90 -0.75
CA LEU A 472 18.71 -20.63 -2.02
C LEU A 472 17.87 -21.90 -1.84
N LEU A 473 16.79 -22.03 -2.61
CA LEU A 473 15.93 -23.22 -2.59
C LEU A 473 16.38 -24.25 -3.63
N HIS A 474 16.60 -23.78 -4.86
CA HIS A 474 17.05 -24.62 -5.96
C HIS A 474 18.11 -23.90 -6.78
N VAL A 475 19.10 -24.66 -7.23
CA VAL A 475 20.15 -24.19 -8.14
C VAL A 475 20.23 -25.18 -9.29
N LEU A 476 20.08 -24.68 -10.50
CA LEU A 476 20.06 -25.49 -11.71
C LEU A 476 21.15 -24.98 -12.66
N PRO A 477 21.95 -25.86 -13.29
CA PRO A 477 22.85 -25.44 -14.36
C PRO A 477 22.02 -24.88 -15.53
N SER A 478 22.49 -23.80 -16.14
CA SER A 478 21.82 -23.14 -17.27
C SER A 478 22.76 -23.06 -18.46
N VAL A 479 22.26 -23.38 -19.65
CA VAL A 479 23.00 -23.14 -20.90
C VAL A 479 22.94 -21.65 -21.24
N PRO A 480 24.08 -20.97 -21.45
CA PRO A 480 24.08 -19.57 -21.84
C PRO A 480 23.40 -19.35 -23.20
N SER A 481 22.40 -18.46 -23.25
CA SER A 481 21.74 -18.02 -24.50
C SER A 481 21.34 -16.55 -24.38
N ALA A 482 21.90 -15.69 -25.26
CA ALA A 482 21.58 -14.27 -25.29
C ALA A 482 20.09 -14.00 -25.57
N SER A 483 19.49 -14.75 -26.52
CA SER A 483 18.06 -14.65 -26.83
C SER A 483 17.18 -15.03 -25.65
N THR A 484 17.54 -16.08 -24.91
CA THR A 484 16.81 -16.50 -23.71
C THR A 484 16.93 -15.45 -22.60
N GLN A 485 18.11 -14.88 -22.44
CA GLN A 485 18.33 -13.83 -21.44
C GLN A 485 17.56 -12.55 -21.79
N LEU A 486 17.53 -12.14 -23.06
CA LEU A 486 16.72 -11.01 -23.52
C LEU A 486 15.24 -11.23 -23.24
N LEU A 487 14.71 -12.43 -23.53
CA LEU A 487 13.32 -12.78 -23.23
C LEU A 487 13.03 -12.67 -21.73
N ARG A 488 13.96 -13.13 -20.87
CA ARG A 488 13.84 -13.04 -19.40
C ARG A 488 13.93 -11.62 -18.86
N GLY A 489 14.70 -10.75 -19.52
CA GLY A 489 14.76 -9.32 -19.21
C GLY A 489 13.46 -8.57 -19.55
N LEU A 490 12.58 -9.16 -20.37
CA LEU A 490 11.30 -8.56 -20.79
C LEU A 490 10.08 -9.29 -20.22
N HIS A 491 10.23 -10.54 -19.80
CA HIS A 491 9.15 -11.39 -19.31
C HIS A 491 9.66 -12.34 -18.23
N SER A 492 8.77 -12.81 -17.37
CA SER A 492 9.07 -13.91 -16.45
C SER A 492 8.21 -15.13 -16.73
N VAL A 493 8.59 -16.25 -16.11
CA VAL A 493 7.77 -17.47 -16.14
C VAL A 493 6.44 -17.23 -15.42
N PRO A 494 5.32 -17.85 -15.86
CA PRO A 494 4.00 -17.58 -15.27
C PRO A 494 3.90 -17.84 -13.76
N SER A 495 4.75 -18.71 -13.22
CA SER A 495 4.81 -19.00 -11.79
C SER A 495 5.61 -17.97 -10.98
N ASN A 496 6.38 -17.10 -11.63
CA ASN A 496 7.15 -16.05 -10.97
C ASN A 496 6.34 -14.76 -10.95
N TYR A 497 5.50 -14.63 -9.94
CA TYR A 497 4.53 -13.55 -9.82
C TYR A 497 4.48 -13.07 -8.37
N ARG A 498 4.38 -11.76 -8.15
CA ARG A 498 4.16 -11.20 -6.81
C ARG A 498 2.71 -10.72 -6.68
N TYR A 499 2.00 -11.28 -5.71
CA TYR A 499 0.64 -10.84 -5.39
C TYR A 499 0.69 -9.49 -4.70
N TRP A 500 0.38 -8.44 -5.47
CA TRP A 500 0.60 -7.06 -5.06
C TRP A 500 -0.67 -6.23 -5.17
N GLY A 501 -0.60 -4.91 -5.01
CA GLY A 501 -1.75 -4.00 -5.14
C GLY A 501 -2.97 -4.44 -4.30
N VAL A 502 -4.13 -4.59 -4.94
CA VAL A 502 -5.38 -4.99 -4.27
C VAL A 502 -5.33 -6.41 -3.71
N TYR A 503 -4.52 -7.31 -4.26
CA TYR A 503 -4.32 -8.62 -3.62
C TYR A 503 -3.58 -8.49 -2.28
N SER A 504 -2.62 -7.56 -2.20
CA SER A 504 -2.00 -7.20 -0.91
C SER A 504 -3.06 -6.62 0.02
N ASP A 505 -3.91 -5.69 -0.45
CA ASP A 505 -4.98 -5.11 0.36
C ASP A 505 -5.93 -6.15 0.95
N VAL A 506 -6.39 -7.11 0.14
CA VAL A 506 -7.28 -8.17 0.64
C VAL A 506 -6.64 -8.91 1.81
N LYS A 507 -5.34 -9.23 1.71
CA LYS A 507 -4.59 -9.88 2.79
C LYS A 507 -4.41 -8.95 3.99
N THR A 508 -3.84 -7.76 3.80
CA THR A 508 -3.47 -6.84 4.89
C THR A 508 -4.68 -6.24 5.61
N LEU A 509 -5.75 -5.90 4.88
CA LEU A 509 -7.01 -5.42 5.48
C LEU A 509 -7.70 -6.53 6.25
N SER A 510 -7.68 -7.79 5.77
CA SER A 510 -8.26 -8.91 6.50
C SER A 510 -7.52 -9.18 7.80
N LEU A 511 -6.18 -9.20 7.76
CA LEU A 511 -5.34 -9.36 8.96
C LEU A 511 -5.56 -8.20 9.94
N SER A 512 -5.58 -6.97 9.44
CA SER A 512 -5.84 -5.77 10.26
C SER A 512 -7.23 -5.80 10.89
N PHE A 513 -8.25 -6.23 10.14
CA PHE A 513 -9.60 -6.37 10.65
C PHE A 513 -9.68 -7.42 11.76
N VAL A 514 -9.05 -8.59 11.57
CA VAL A 514 -8.99 -9.64 12.60
C VAL A 514 -8.27 -9.14 13.84
N ALA A 515 -7.13 -8.47 13.70
CA ALA A 515 -6.38 -7.90 14.82
C ALA A 515 -7.20 -6.88 15.62
N ILE A 516 -7.85 -5.94 14.94
CA ILE A 516 -8.72 -4.94 15.56
C ILE A 516 -9.96 -5.60 16.18
N PHE A 517 -10.50 -6.64 15.56
CA PHE A 517 -11.62 -7.38 16.09
C PHE A 517 -11.28 -8.09 17.40
N ILE A 518 -10.13 -8.77 17.44
CA ILE A 518 -9.60 -9.44 18.64
C ILE A 518 -9.34 -8.40 19.74
N LEU A 519 -8.59 -7.33 19.43
CA LEU A 519 -8.28 -6.25 20.38
C LEU A 519 -9.55 -5.57 20.91
N GLY A 520 -10.46 -5.20 20.01
CA GLY A 520 -11.72 -4.53 20.35
C GLY A 520 -12.65 -5.42 21.18
N ARG A 521 -12.84 -6.67 20.77
CA ARG A 521 -13.83 -7.57 21.39
C ARG A 521 -13.30 -8.25 22.66
N LEU A 522 -12.06 -8.74 22.66
CA LEU A 522 -11.51 -9.50 23.79
C LEU A 522 -10.93 -8.57 24.86
N LEU A 523 -10.15 -7.56 24.46
CA LEU A 523 -9.44 -6.71 25.42
C LEU A 523 -10.30 -5.53 25.87
N LEU A 524 -11.01 -4.88 24.94
CA LEU A 524 -11.79 -3.67 25.24
C LEU A 524 -13.30 -3.90 25.40
N ARG A 525 -13.78 -5.13 25.14
CA ARG A 525 -15.21 -5.52 25.18
C ARG A 525 -16.13 -4.57 24.38
N LEU A 526 -15.59 -4.01 23.29
CA LEU A 526 -16.31 -3.11 22.40
C LEU A 526 -17.11 -3.91 21.37
N ALA A 527 -18.42 -3.67 21.28
CA ALA A 527 -19.19 -4.10 20.13
C ALA A 527 -18.73 -3.31 18.89
N LEU A 528 -18.52 -3.99 17.76
CA LEU A 528 -18.00 -3.38 16.51
C LEU A 528 -19.09 -3.22 15.44
N THR A 529 -20.13 -4.03 15.53
CA THR A 529 -21.34 -3.98 14.70
C THR A 529 -22.54 -3.56 15.54
N PHE A 530 -23.43 -2.76 14.94
CA PHE A 530 -24.63 -2.24 15.60
C PHE A 530 -25.80 -2.29 14.64
N GLN A 531 -26.98 -2.60 15.17
CA GLN A 531 -28.22 -2.30 14.48
C GLN A 531 -28.60 -0.84 14.80
N THR A 532 -28.80 -0.04 13.77
CA THR A 532 -29.29 1.32 13.89
C THR A 532 -30.78 1.33 13.56
N ASP A 533 -31.61 1.74 14.51
CA ASP A 533 -33.04 1.96 14.22
C ASP A 533 -33.20 3.20 13.34
N VAL A 534 -33.88 3.01 12.21
CA VAL A 534 -34.14 4.04 11.20
C VAL A 534 -35.64 4.24 11.02
N PRO A 535 -36.10 5.46 10.72
CA PRO A 535 -37.51 5.74 10.47
C PRO A 535 -38.03 4.98 9.24
N TYR A 536 -39.35 4.73 9.20
CA TYR A 536 -39.96 3.89 8.15
C TYR A 536 -39.90 4.55 6.78
N THR A 537 -39.99 5.87 6.73
CA THR A 537 -39.71 6.68 5.54
C THR A 537 -38.37 6.32 4.88
N LEU A 538 -37.30 6.25 5.68
CA LEU A 538 -35.97 5.88 5.19
C LEU A 538 -35.94 4.41 4.80
N LEU A 539 -36.56 3.52 5.58
CA LEU A 539 -36.62 2.10 5.22
C LEU A 539 -37.34 1.84 3.90
N ARG A 540 -38.34 2.66 3.55
CA ARG A 540 -39.14 2.49 2.32
C ARG A 540 -38.51 3.18 1.10
N TYR A 541 -37.95 4.37 1.28
CA TYR A 541 -37.54 5.22 0.15
C TYR A 541 -36.03 5.50 0.07
N CYS A 542 -35.25 5.23 1.10
CA CYS A 542 -33.79 5.39 1.09
C CYS A 542 -33.10 4.07 0.75
N ASN A 543 -31.97 4.15 0.05
CA ASN A 543 -31.09 2.99 -0.06
C ASN A 543 -30.55 2.63 1.34
N ARG A 544 -30.87 1.42 1.83
CA ARG A 544 -30.49 0.95 3.18
C ARG A 544 -28.99 1.04 3.46
N THR A 545 -28.13 0.84 2.45
CA THR A 545 -26.67 0.93 2.63
C THR A 545 -26.12 2.35 2.70
N MET A 546 -26.96 3.38 2.56
CA MET A 546 -26.60 4.76 2.87
C MET A 546 -26.11 4.90 4.32
N PHE A 547 -26.64 4.07 5.22
CA PHE A 547 -26.28 4.01 6.64
C PHE A 547 -25.41 2.80 6.97
N SER A 548 -24.52 2.43 6.05
CA SER A 548 -23.53 1.35 6.26
C SER A 548 -22.61 1.60 7.46
N THR A 549 -22.42 2.87 7.82
CA THR A 549 -21.77 3.28 9.06
C THR A 549 -22.83 3.62 10.12
N ALA A 550 -22.67 3.06 11.32
CA ALA A 550 -23.64 3.18 12.39
C ALA A 550 -23.74 4.62 12.92
N TRP A 551 -24.97 5.05 13.25
CA TRP A 551 -25.24 6.35 13.88
C TRP A 551 -24.89 6.39 15.37
N HIS A 552 -24.59 5.23 15.97
CA HIS A 552 -24.19 5.12 17.36
C HIS A 552 -22.68 5.37 17.53
N ALA A 553 -22.31 6.33 18.37
CA ALA A 553 -20.93 6.61 18.76
C ALA A 553 -20.84 6.91 20.27
N PRO A 554 -19.65 6.70 20.86
CA PRO A 554 -19.22 5.53 21.63
C PRO A 554 -19.60 5.69 23.12
N LEU A 555 -20.46 4.83 23.69
CA LEU A 555 -20.60 4.50 25.14
C LEU A 555 -22.03 4.22 25.60
N ASP A 556 -23.06 4.46 24.79
CA ASP A 556 -24.43 4.13 25.22
C ASP A 556 -24.69 2.62 25.10
N GLY A 557 -24.21 1.89 26.11
CA GLY A 557 -24.35 0.45 26.32
C GLY A 557 -25.75 0.00 26.73
N LEU A 558 -26.79 0.72 26.31
CA LEU A 558 -28.16 0.33 26.60
C LEU A 558 -28.71 -0.43 25.40
N ARG A 559 -28.87 -1.76 25.59
CA ARG A 559 -29.65 -2.64 24.72
C ARG A 559 -30.97 -1.94 24.38
N SER A 560 -31.19 -1.63 23.11
CA SER A 560 -32.49 -1.21 22.60
C SER A 560 -33.42 -2.42 22.72
N THR A 561 -34.08 -2.57 23.86
CA THR A 561 -35.13 -3.57 24.05
C THR A 561 -36.35 -3.15 23.23
N SER A 562 -36.59 -3.96 22.19
CA SER A 562 -37.88 -4.33 21.61
C SER A 562 -38.90 -3.22 21.37
N LEU A 563 -39.13 -2.81 20.12
CA LEU A 563 -40.40 -2.17 19.74
C LEU A 563 -40.84 -2.60 18.34
N HIS A 564 -41.80 -3.52 18.30
CA HIS A 564 -42.56 -3.94 17.10
C HIS A 564 -43.70 -2.96 16.75
N ARG A 565 -43.81 -1.82 17.42
CA ARG A 565 -44.97 -0.90 17.34
C ARG A 565 -44.61 0.44 16.71
N VAL A 566 -45.55 1.00 15.96
CA VAL A 566 -45.46 2.32 15.33
C VAL A 566 -45.96 3.32 16.37
N HIS A 567 -45.05 4.13 16.93
CA HIS A 567 -45.38 5.06 18.00
C HIS A 567 -45.84 6.43 17.46
N THR A 568 -46.77 7.10 18.16
CA THR A 568 -47.06 8.52 17.91
C THR A 568 -45.87 9.41 18.31
N GLN A 569 -45.80 10.64 17.79
CA GLN A 569 -44.81 11.65 18.21
C GLN A 569 -44.84 11.95 19.73
N ALA A 570 -45.96 11.68 20.41
CA ALA A 570 -46.10 11.86 21.85
C ALA A 570 -45.48 10.71 22.66
N ASP A 571 -45.37 9.51 22.07
CA ASP A 571 -44.91 8.29 22.74
C ASP A 571 -43.43 7.96 22.45
N LEU A 572 -42.82 8.63 21.45
CA LEU A 572 -41.40 8.49 21.16
C LEU A 572 -40.58 9.35 22.14
N ALA A 573 -39.58 8.72 22.76
CA ALA A 573 -38.56 9.47 23.51
C ALA A 573 -37.98 10.59 22.65
N SER A 574 -37.89 11.81 23.19
CA SER A 574 -37.44 13.02 22.47
C SER A 574 -36.12 12.81 21.72
N GLN A 575 -35.22 12.04 22.31
CA GLN A 575 -33.96 11.57 21.72
C GLN A 575 -34.12 10.89 20.36
N ARG A 576 -35.12 10.02 20.19
CA ARG A 576 -35.38 9.31 18.92
C ARG A 576 -35.90 10.26 17.84
N CYS A 577 -36.80 11.17 18.21
CA CYS A 577 -37.31 12.19 17.28
C CYS A 577 -36.19 13.07 16.75
N SER A 578 -35.28 13.51 17.63
CA SER A 578 -34.12 14.31 17.25
C SER A 578 -33.14 13.55 16.35
N ARG A 579 -32.92 12.24 16.60
CA ARG A 579 -32.09 11.38 15.73
C ARG A 579 -32.72 11.17 14.35
N ASN A 580 -34.02 10.91 14.28
CA ASN A 580 -34.73 10.73 13.02
C ASN A 580 -34.65 11.99 12.15
N ARG A 581 -34.72 13.19 12.74
CA ARG A 581 -34.52 14.45 12.01
C ARG A 581 -33.13 14.53 11.38
N LEU A 582 -32.07 14.17 12.12
CA LEU A 582 -30.70 14.15 11.59
C LEU A 582 -30.55 13.17 10.41
N MET A 583 -31.16 11.99 10.53
CA MET A 583 -31.16 10.97 9.47
C MET A 583 -31.88 11.46 8.21
N HIS A 584 -33.05 12.09 8.35
CA HIS A 584 -33.78 12.67 7.21
C HIS A 584 -33.01 13.80 6.53
N VAL A 585 -32.42 14.72 7.31
CA VAL A 585 -31.58 15.79 6.75
C VAL A 585 -30.42 15.18 5.95
N THR A 586 -29.74 14.17 6.52
CA THR A 586 -28.63 13.49 5.83
C THR A 586 -29.06 12.79 4.55
N TRP A 587 -30.21 12.11 4.57
CA TRP A 587 -30.77 11.44 3.40
C TRP A 587 -31.20 12.41 2.30
N MET A 588 -32.02 13.40 2.65
CA MET A 588 -32.64 14.31 1.67
C MET A 588 -31.66 15.35 1.11
N THR A 589 -30.49 15.53 1.73
CA THR A 589 -29.41 16.40 1.21
C THR A 589 -28.37 15.65 0.38
N ASP A 590 -28.44 14.32 0.30
CA ASP A 590 -27.58 13.57 -0.63
C ASP A 590 -28.04 13.81 -2.07
N PRO A 591 -27.16 14.29 -2.99
CA PRO A 591 -27.59 14.70 -4.32
C PRO A 591 -28.25 13.57 -5.14
N ILE A 592 -27.76 12.33 -5.03
CA ILE A 592 -28.32 11.21 -5.80
C ILE A 592 -29.64 10.77 -5.18
N GLN A 593 -29.70 10.65 -3.85
CA GLN A 593 -30.95 10.31 -3.17
C GLN A 593 -32.02 11.37 -3.39
N TYR A 594 -31.65 12.65 -3.41
CA TYR A 594 -32.57 13.74 -3.71
C TYR A 594 -33.10 13.68 -5.14
N LEU A 595 -32.25 13.37 -6.13
CA LEU A 595 -32.69 13.13 -7.50
C LEU A 595 -33.63 11.91 -7.58
N CYS A 596 -33.33 10.83 -6.84
CA CYS A 596 -34.24 9.67 -6.75
C CYS A 596 -35.59 10.06 -6.11
N LEU A 597 -35.61 10.96 -5.13
CA LEU A 597 -36.85 11.48 -4.54
C LEU A 597 -37.66 12.31 -5.55
N LEU A 598 -36.99 13.16 -6.34
CA LEU A 598 -37.64 13.95 -7.40
C LEU A 598 -38.23 13.05 -8.49
N TRP A 599 -37.52 11.98 -8.83
CA TRP A 599 -37.95 11.02 -9.84
C TRP A 599 -39.12 10.15 -9.38
N ASN A 600 -39.01 9.59 -8.17
CA ASN A 600 -40.00 8.63 -7.66
C ASN A 600 -41.24 9.30 -7.05
N GLN A 601 -41.17 10.59 -6.72
CA GLN A 601 -42.24 11.38 -6.08
C GLN A 601 -43.00 10.61 -4.99
N PRO A 602 -42.32 10.19 -3.91
CA PRO A 602 -42.95 9.31 -2.92
C PRO A 602 -44.13 9.98 -2.21
N ILE A 603 -45.21 9.24 -2.06
CA ILE A 603 -46.43 9.67 -1.38
C ILE A 603 -46.32 9.39 0.12
N VAL A 604 -46.73 10.35 0.95
CA VAL A 604 -46.91 10.17 2.39
C VAL A 604 -48.34 10.47 2.80
N TYR A 605 -48.85 9.71 3.76
CA TYR A 605 -50.22 9.84 4.25
C TYR A 605 -50.28 10.82 5.43
N VAL A 606 -51.28 11.70 5.40
CA VAL A 606 -51.53 12.71 6.42
C VAL A 606 -52.56 12.18 7.39
N TYR A 607 -52.14 11.95 8.63
CA TYR A 607 -52.99 11.52 9.72
C TYR A 607 -53.26 12.68 10.67
N LYS A 608 -54.46 12.72 11.24
CA LYS A 608 -54.83 13.66 12.32
C LYS A 608 -55.08 12.87 13.59
N SER A 609 -54.41 13.26 14.67
CA SER A 609 -54.65 12.69 15.99
C SER A 609 -56.06 13.04 16.48
N LYS A 610 -56.82 12.03 16.91
CA LYS A 610 -58.17 12.20 17.45
C LYS A 610 -58.19 13.03 18.74
N THR A 611 -57.13 12.94 19.54
CA THR A 611 -57.04 13.59 20.87
C THR A 611 -56.44 14.99 20.82
N SER A 612 -55.39 15.20 20.01
CA SER A 612 -54.64 16.46 20.00
C SER A 612 -54.93 17.35 18.78
N ALA A 613 -55.69 16.84 17.81
CA ALA A 613 -55.89 17.43 16.48
C ALA A 613 -54.59 17.71 15.69
N ALA A 614 -53.42 17.28 16.18
CA ALA A 614 -52.14 17.45 15.51
C ALA A 614 -52.06 16.58 14.25
N ARG A 615 -51.41 17.12 13.21
CA ARG A 615 -51.17 16.42 11.94
C ARG A 615 -49.84 15.67 12.00
N VAL A 616 -49.84 14.42 11.55
CA VAL A 616 -48.67 13.54 11.47
C VAL A 616 -48.55 13.02 10.05
N HIS A 617 -47.34 13.02 9.51
CA HIS A 617 -47.03 12.48 8.18
C HIS A 617 -46.37 11.11 8.33
N HIS A 618 -46.95 10.09 7.74
CA HIS A 618 -46.48 8.71 7.89
C HIS A 618 -46.45 7.99 6.53
N VAL A 619 -45.45 7.13 6.32
CA VAL A 619 -45.25 6.46 5.03
C VAL A 619 -46.25 5.32 4.74
N PHE A 620 -46.75 4.66 5.78
CA PHE A 620 -47.76 3.60 5.64
C PHE A 620 -49.15 4.12 5.32
N SER A 621 -49.79 3.47 4.35
CA SER A 621 -51.20 3.65 4.06
C SER A 621 -52.08 3.19 5.24
N PRO A 622 -53.35 3.60 5.32
CA PRO A 622 -54.21 3.21 6.44
C PRO A 622 -54.30 1.70 6.65
N ARG A 623 -54.30 0.91 5.56
CA ARG A 623 -54.31 -0.56 5.60
C ARG A 623 -52.99 -1.14 6.13
N GLU A 624 -51.86 -0.62 5.66
CA GLU A 624 -50.53 -1.02 6.13
C GLU A 624 -50.34 -0.68 7.62
N LEU A 625 -50.80 0.52 8.03
CA LEU A 625 -50.73 0.98 9.40
C LEU A 625 -51.60 0.13 10.33
N GLN A 626 -52.83 -0.20 9.94
CA GLN A 626 -53.70 -1.10 10.71
C GLN A 626 -53.07 -2.49 10.89
N THR A 627 -52.36 -2.98 9.87
CA THR A 627 -51.69 -4.29 9.91
C THR A 627 -50.46 -4.27 10.82
N LYS A 628 -49.68 -3.19 10.79
CA LYS A 628 -48.42 -3.06 11.56
C LYS A 628 -48.64 -2.59 12.99
N ASP A 629 -49.60 -1.71 13.20
CA ASP A 629 -49.98 -1.18 14.51
C ASP A 629 -51.47 -0.81 14.58
N PRO A 630 -52.34 -1.76 14.96
CA PRO A 630 -53.78 -1.51 15.07
C PRO A 630 -54.12 -0.50 16.17
N THR A 631 -53.26 -0.38 17.19
CA THR A 631 -53.48 0.56 18.29
C THR A 631 -53.25 2.00 17.85
N LEU A 632 -52.19 2.25 17.09
CA LEU A 632 -51.92 3.55 16.51
C LEU A 632 -53.02 3.94 15.50
N HIS A 633 -53.43 3.01 14.63
CA HIS A 633 -54.51 3.24 13.67
C HIS A 633 -55.81 3.68 14.36
N ALA A 634 -56.17 3.10 15.51
CA ALA A 634 -57.37 3.50 16.24
C ALA A 634 -57.35 4.97 16.72
N THR A 635 -56.16 5.53 16.96
CA THR A 635 -55.95 6.90 17.47
C THR A 635 -55.77 7.97 16.40
N LEU A 636 -55.64 7.57 15.13
CA LEU A 636 -55.32 8.44 14.00
C LEU A 636 -56.39 8.34 12.91
N ASP A 637 -56.90 9.49 12.46
CA ASP A 637 -57.78 9.56 11.28
C ASP A 637 -56.96 9.96 10.05
N CYS A 638 -57.05 9.17 8.96
CA CYS A 638 -56.41 9.52 7.70
C CYS A 638 -57.18 10.68 7.04
N VAL A 639 -56.52 11.83 6.87
CA VAL A 639 -57.12 13.06 6.33
C VAL A 639 -56.81 13.24 4.85
N GLY A 640 -55.73 12.64 4.34
CA GLY A 640 -55.37 12.69 2.93
C GLY A 640 -53.98 12.15 2.63
N GLU A 641 -53.52 12.42 1.42
CA GLU A 641 -52.18 12.07 0.94
C GLU A 641 -51.49 13.32 0.38
N ALA A 642 -50.16 13.34 0.46
CA ALA A 642 -49.34 14.42 -0.09
C ALA A 642 -48.04 13.83 -0.65
N LEU A 643 -47.49 14.45 -1.70
CA LEU A 643 -46.14 14.12 -2.12
C LEU A 643 -45.14 14.60 -1.07
N LEU A 644 -44.17 13.76 -0.72
CA LEU A 644 -43.16 14.07 0.29
C LEU A 644 -42.42 15.38 -0.02
N LEU A 645 -42.17 15.65 -1.31
CA LEU A 645 -41.49 16.85 -1.78
C LEU A 645 -42.39 18.09 -1.89
N ASP A 646 -43.70 17.96 -1.70
CA ASP A 646 -44.61 19.12 -1.62
C ASP A 646 -44.74 19.66 -0.20
N LEU A 647 -44.41 18.83 0.80
CA LEU A 647 -44.41 19.26 2.19
C LEU A 647 -43.34 20.35 2.45
N PRO A 648 -43.55 21.29 3.38
CA PRO A 648 -42.48 22.17 3.86
C PRO A 648 -41.30 21.38 4.44
N TRP A 649 -40.06 21.87 4.27
CA TRP A 649 -38.84 21.18 4.75
C TRP A 649 -38.91 20.71 6.21
N ALA A 650 -39.46 21.54 7.10
CA ALA A 650 -39.64 21.20 8.51
C ALA A 650 -40.59 20.02 8.75
N GLN A 651 -41.60 19.83 7.88
CA GLN A 651 -42.50 18.67 7.94
C GLN A 651 -41.86 17.44 7.31
N ARG A 652 -41.07 17.59 6.23
CA ARG A 652 -40.34 16.48 5.58
C ARG A 652 -39.40 15.76 6.55
N ILE A 653 -38.61 16.51 7.30
CA ILE A 653 -37.62 15.95 8.24
C ILE A 653 -38.26 15.35 9.51
N GLN A 654 -39.57 15.51 9.67
CA GLN A 654 -40.37 14.98 10.79
C GLN A 654 -41.32 13.85 10.37
N CYS A 655 -41.24 13.38 9.11
CA CYS A 655 -42.04 12.26 8.63
C CYS A 655 -41.64 10.93 9.31
N TYR A 656 -42.59 10.00 9.44
CA TYR A 656 -42.44 8.73 10.16
C TYR A 656 -42.36 7.50 9.25
#